data_AF-A0A942BJ94-F1
#
_entry.id   AF-A0A942BJ94-F1
#
_cell.length_a   1.000
_cell.length_b   1.000
_cell.length_c   1.000
_cell.angle_alpha   90.00
_cell.angle_beta   90.00
_cell.angle_gamma   90.00
#
_symmetry.space_group_name_H-M   'P 1'
#
loop_
_entity.id
_entity.type
_entity.pdbx_description
1 polymer ?
#
loop_
_entity_poly.entity_id
_entity_poly.type
_entity_poly.pdbx_seq_one_letter_code
_entity_poly.pdbx_strand_id
1 'polypeptide(L)'
;MAGLSLTKLIAGKGGVNQKALWDKVYRRMSAGTMPPSGSPKPSAKEKAAVLNWIKEGKSEECDVKDPGRVTLRRLNKVEYDNSIRDLFGLTGTFSADFPSDDVGYGFDNIGDVLSMSTLHLEKYLDAALNVVEKAIPSGATVTKTFNGSEMDGRGNPTNQGDYSLYMASTADMRFSAPEAGRYALKVVAWGQQAGPDICRGAIIVNSKIIQPIAVPGVQDKPTEIEIPVDLFKGTNAISIAFTNDYYKPDDPNPRNRDRNMMVSSVTIRGPLSGGQSELPKWLANPGETKAQVRTMLSRFVKRAYRRPATDEELNKLVGLVNNATKRGKSFGFGLRLAVASVLTSPHFLFLVEADPAGIKGTTRRLSGYEIASRLSYFLWSSTPDDALLAAADRGELDTNAGIESQTARMLRSPKVSALADSFATQWLQVRRLETYRPDAKQFPEFTNALKADLIDEVKSFFNYVVVNNRPALDFITADYSFLNDRLGNFYGIGPVGSQTLRKTSWPDDRRGGLLGMSAILSSTSNPTRTSPVKRGKWILETLLGAAPPPPPPGVGNLKEDEVKTAANLRERLAFHRRKPECSVCHNQMDAMGLSLENFDAVGKWRDADSGQKIDSKGVLPDGKSFEGVRGLRGLILDRKDEFIHCLTEKLLTFALGRGLNPTDACVLDAAVKKGPSVTFSDLITVVVTSEPFTSRSIK
;
A
#
# COMPACT_ATOMS: atom_id res chain seq x y z
N MET A 1 22.82 -27.99 -12.70
CA MET A 1 22.57 -26.84 -11.80
C MET A 1 21.07 -26.57 -11.62
N ALA A 2 20.40 -27.41 -10.84
CA ALA A 2 19.08 -27.13 -10.23
C ALA A 2 18.84 -27.97 -8.95
N GLY A 3 19.88 -28.64 -8.42
CA GLY A 3 19.83 -29.47 -7.23
C GLY A 3 19.00 -30.76 -7.31
N LEU A 4 18.09 -30.90 -8.28
CA LEU A 4 17.13 -32.02 -8.33
C LEU A 4 17.54 -33.09 -9.35
N SER A 5 17.85 -34.30 -8.87
CA SER A 5 18.00 -35.50 -9.69
C SER A 5 16.79 -36.40 -9.46
N LEU A 6 15.97 -36.60 -10.50
CA LEU A 6 14.85 -37.54 -10.43
C LEU A 6 15.32 -38.98 -10.17
N THR A 7 16.52 -39.33 -10.65
CA THR A 7 17.14 -40.65 -10.40
C THR A 7 17.36 -40.92 -8.92
N LYS A 8 17.81 -39.91 -8.15
CA LYS A 8 17.95 -40.03 -6.68
C LYS A 8 16.59 -40.07 -5.98
N LEU A 9 15.59 -39.38 -6.52
CA LEU A 9 14.23 -39.35 -5.97
C LEU A 9 13.52 -40.70 -6.11
N ILE A 10 13.66 -41.34 -7.27
CA ILE A 10 13.06 -42.64 -7.59
C ILE A 10 13.80 -43.78 -6.87
N ALA A 11 15.12 -43.68 -6.71
CA ALA A 11 15.92 -44.72 -6.06
C ALA A 11 15.78 -44.79 -4.52
N GLY A 12 15.35 -43.71 -3.86
CA GLY A 12 15.37 -43.60 -2.40
C GLY A 12 13.99 -43.64 -1.74
N LYS A 13 13.22 -44.75 -1.83
CA LYS A 13 11.88 -44.92 -1.19
C LYS A 13 11.01 -43.64 -1.19
N GLY A 14 11.14 -42.82 -2.24
CA GLY A 14 10.55 -41.49 -2.34
C GLY A 14 9.14 -41.63 -2.86
N GLY A 15 8.24 -42.09 -1.99
CA GLY A 15 6.82 -42.22 -2.30
C GLY A 15 6.21 -40.89 -2.75
N VAL A 16 4.99 -40.99 -3.26
CA VAL A 16 4.10 -39.95 -3.81
C VAL A 16 3.90 -38.72 -2.87
N ASN A 17 4.39 -38.78 -1.63
CA ASN A 17 4.32 -37.75 -0.57
C ASN A 17 5.17 -36.47 -0.77
N GLN A 18 5.69 -36.16 -1.96
CA GLN A 18 6.40 -34.90 -2.25
C GLN A 18 5.62 -33.99 -3.22
N LYS A 19 4.33 -33.77 -2.96
CA LYS A 19 3.39 -33.05 -3.84
C LYS A 19 3.95 -31.73 -4.38
N ALA A 20 4.42 -30.83 -3.51
CA ALA A 20 4.99 -29.54 -3.94
C ALA A 20 6.22 -29.66 -4.82
N LEU A 21 7.04 -30.70 -4.59
CA LEU A 21 8.18 -30.94 -5.44
C LEU A 21 7.73 -31.42 -6.83
N TRP A 22 6.79 -32.37 -6.88
CA TRP A 22 6.22 -32.87 -8.13
C TRP A 22 5.44 -31.77 -8.88
N ASP A 23 4.81 -30.83 -8.19
CA ASP A 23 4.21 -29.62 -8.80
C ASP A 23 5.27 -28.73 -9.45
N LYS A 24 6.40 -28.53 -8.78
CA LYS A 24 7.52 -27.77 -9.32
C LYS A 24 8.16 -28.48 -10.51
N VAL A 25 8.29 -29.81 -10.46
CA VAL A 25 8.76 -30.64 -11.57
C VAL A 25 7.78 -30.55 -12.74
N TYR A 26 6.48 -30.73 -12.51
CA TYR A 26 5.43 -30.59 -13.51
C TYR A 26 5.51 -29.23 -14.20
N ARG A 27 5.50 -28.13 -13.44
CA ARG A 27 5.59 -26.77 -13.99
C ARG A 27 6.85 -26.55 -14.82
N ARG A 28 8.01 -27.00 -14.32
CA ARG A 28 9.29 -26.84 -15.04
C ARG A 28 9.38 -27.71 -16.28
N MET A 29 8.87 -28.95 -16.23
CA MET A 29 8.80 -29.83 -17.37
C MET A 29 7.83 -29.28 -18.41
N SER A 30 6.60 -28.89 -18.03
CA SER A 30 5.63 -28.23 -18.91
C SER A 30 6.24 -27.00 -19.58
N ALA A 31 6.94 -26.16 -18.81
CA ALA A 31 7.68 -25.00 -19.30
C ALA A 31 8.93 -25.34 -20.16
N GLY A 32 9.38 -26.58 -20.19
CA GLY A 32 10.57 -27.00 -20.96
C GLY A 32 11.91 -26.58 -20.35
N THR A 33 11.90 -26.17 -19.07
CA THR A 33 13.11 -25.77 -18.31
C THR A 33 13.75 -26.95 -17.55
N MET A 34 13.16 -28.14 -17.67
CA MET A 34 13.66 -29.39 -17.13
C MET A 34 13.55 -30.50 -18.19
N PRO A 35 14.60 -31.31 -18.44
CA PRO A 35 15.93 -31.32 -17.81
C PRO A 35 16.80 -30.08 -18.12
N PRO A 36 17.80 -29.76 -17.29
CA PRO A 36 18.71 -28.62 -17.51
C PRO A 36 19.60 -28.80 -18.75
N SER A 37 20.26 -27.73 -19.18
CA SER A 37 21.14 -27.73 -20.36
C SER A 37 22.24 -28.79 -20.29
N GLY A 38 22.57 -29.37 -21.45
CA GLY A 38 23.57 -30.44 -21.58
C GLY A 38 23.09 -31.82 -21.12
N SER A 39 21.87 -31.95 -20.59
CA SER A 39 21.26 -33.24 -20.25
C SER A 39 20.38 -33.76 -21.40
N PRO A 40 20.32 -35.08 -21.63
CA PRO A 40 19.36 -35.67 -22.57
C PRO A 40 17.93 -35.22 -22.24
N LYS A 41 17.21 -34.70 -23.23
CA LYS A 41 15.80 -34.31 -23.09
C LYS A 41 14.90 -35.48 -23.49
N PRO A 42 13.81 -35.74 -22.74
CA PRO A 42 12.82 -36.72 -23.16
C PRO A 42 12.14 -36.28 -24.47
N SER A 43 11.70 -37.25 -25.28
CA SER A 43 10.84 -37.00 -26.43
C SER A 43 9.52 -36.34 -26.01
N ALA A 44 8.81 -35.72 -26.95
CA ALA A 44 7.50 -35.12 -26.65
C ALA A 44 6.50 -36.13 -26.06
N LYS A 45 6.55 -37.39 -26.54
CA LYS A 45 5.71 -38.50 -26.04
C LYS A 45 6.06 -38.89 -24.61
N GLU A 46 7.35 -39.03 -24.30
CA GLU A 46 7.82 -39.35 -22.94
C GLU A 46 7.54 -38.20 -21.97
N LYS A 47 7.76 -36.95 -22.41
CA LYS A 47 7.42 -35.75 -21.62
C LYS A 47 5.93 -35.74 -21.30
N ALA A 48 5.05 -35.98 -22.28
CA ALA A 48 3.62 -36.03 -22.06
C ALA A 48 3.21 -37.17 -21.11
N ALA A 49 3.83 -38.35 -21.24
CA ALA A 49 3.59 -39.47 -20.35
C ALA A 49 3.98 -39.16 -18.90
N VAL A 50 5.15 -38.55 -18.67
CA VAL A 50 5.58 -38.14 -17.32
C VAL A 50 4.68 -37.05 -16.75
N LEU A 51 4.29 -36.06 -17.56
CA LEU A 51 3.38 -35.00 -17.11
C LEU A 51 2.00 -35.58 -16.73
N ASN A 52 1.47 -36.53 -17.52
CA ASN A 52 0.23 -37.22 -17.21
C ASN A 52 0.36 -38.08 -15.96
N TRP A 53 1.44 -38.84 -15.81
CA TRP A 53 1.70 -39.63 -14.60
C TRP A 53 1.77 -38.76 -13.34
N ILE A 54 2.47 -37.62 -13.40
CA ILE A 54 2.48 -36.66 -12.29
C ILE A 54 1.06 -36.13 -12.03
N LYS A 55 0.30 -35.81 -13.08
CA LYS A 55 -1.08 -35.30 -12.97
C LYS A 55 -2.04 -36.33 -12.35
N GLU A 56 -1.92 -37.60 -12.73
CA GLU A 56 -2.72 -38.72 -12.21
C GLU A 56 -2.32 -39.07 -10.78
N GLY A 57 -1.02 -39.09 -10.46
CA GLY A 57 -0.51 -39.33 -9.11
C GLY A 57 -0.81 -38.24 -8.08
N LYS A 58 -1.27 -37.05 -8.51
CA LYS A 58 -1.76 -35.98 -7.62
C LYS A 58 -3.14 -36.29 -7.01
N SER A 59 -3.80 -37.39 -7.40
CA SER A 59 -5.17 -37.68 -6.97
C SER A 59 -5.31 -38.29 -5.56
N GLU A 60 -4.22 -38.49 -4.81
CA GLU A 60 -4.33 -38.94 -3.42
C GLU A 60 -4.91 -37.83 -2.51
N GLU A 61 -5.75 -38.25 -1.57
CA GLU A 61 -6.69 -37.42 -0.80
C GLU A 61 -6.06 -36.14 -0.25
N CYS A 62 -6.77 -35.02 -0.44
CA CYS A 62 -6.47 -33.75 0.21
C CYS A 62 -6.81 -33.83 1.71
N ASP A 63 -6.09 -34.68 2.44
CA ASP A 63 -6.09 -34.74 3.90
C ASP A 63 -5.05 -33.71 4.39
N VAL A 64 -5.46 -32.43 4.44
CA VAL A 64 -4.59 -31.31 4.83
C VAL A 64 -4.34 -31.41 6.34
N LYS A 65 -3.34 -32.20 6.74
CA LYS A 65 -2.97 -32.35 8.16
C LYS A 65 -2.25 -31.13 8.75
N ASP A 66 -1.79 -30.21 7.91
CA ASP A 66 -1.03 -29.01 8.29
C ASP A 66 -1.51 -27.79 7.47
N PRO A 67 -2.41 -26.95 8.02
CA PRO A 67 -2.87 -25.70 7.40
C PRO A 67 -1.79 -24.60 7.38
N GLY A 68 -0.58 -24.89 7.85
CA GLY A 68 0.52 -23.95 7.98
C GLY A 68 0.31 -22.95 9.12
N ARG A 69 1.35 -22.16 9.38
CA ARG A 69 1.35 -21.16 10.45
C ARG A 69 1.50 -19.78 9.85
N VAL A 70 0.60 -18.87 10.22
CA VAL A 70 0.75 -17.45 9.93
C VAL A 70 1.57 -16.82 11.06
N THR A 71 2.65 -16.14 10.69
CA THR A 71 3.47 -15.33 11.60
C THR A 71 2.68 -14.10 12.04
N LEU A 72 2.95 -13.61 13.24
CA LEU A 72 2.27 -12.43 13.77
C LEU A 72 2.55 -11.25 12.82
N ARG A 73 1.50 -10.70 12.21
CA ARG A 73 1.62 -9.72 11.14
C ARG A 73 1.09 -8.37 11.59
N ARG A 74 1.91 -7.31 11.48
CA ARG A 74 1.44 -5.93 11.67
C ARG A 74 0.60 -5.46 10.49
N LEU A 75 -0.26 -4.48 10.69
CA LEU A 75 -0.88 -3.76 9.59
C LEU A 75 0.21 -3.10 8.74
N ASN A 76 0.12 -3.25 7.43
CA ASN A 76 0.94 -2.46 6.51
C ASN A 76 0.42 -1.00 6.47
N LYS A 77 1.15 -0.09 5.81
CA LYS A 77 0.79 1.34 5.77
C LYS A 77 -0.63 1.60 5.26
N VAL A 78 -1.01 0.91 4.17
CA VAL A 78 -2.34 1.02 3.54
C VAL A 78 -3.44 0.50 4.47
N GLU A 79 -3.22 -0.66 5.07
CA GLU A 79 -4.14 -1.30 6.01
C GLU A 79 -4.35 -0.46 7.27
N TYR A 80 -3.29 0.19 7.77
CA TYR A 80 -3.37 1.13 8.89
C TYR A 80 -4.27 2.32 8.54
N ASP A 81 -3.97 3.02 7.44
CA ASP A 81 -4.73 4.22 7.02
C ASP A 81 -6.20 3.89 6.73
N ASN A 82 -6.48 2.77 6.06
CA ASN A 82 -7.84 2.28 5.83
C ASN A 82 -8.57 1.95 7.14
N SER A 83 -7.87 1.33 8.10
CA SER A 83 -8.44 1.03 9.42
C SER A 83 -8.76 2.30 10.19
N ILE A 84 -7.90 3.32 10.14
CA ILE A 84 -8.18 4.64 10.73
C ILE A 84 -9.39 5.29 10.06
N ARG A 85 -9.47 5.27 8.72
CA ARG A 85 -10.63 5.78 7.98
C ARG A 85 -11.92 5.08 8.41
N ASP A 86 -11.91 3.76 8.52
CA ASP A 86 -13.11 3.01 8.84
C ASP A 86 -13.48 3.11 10.33
N LEU A 87 -12.52 3.37 11.22
CA LEU A 87 -12.74 3.58 12.66
C LEU A 87 -13.19 5.00 13.01
N PHE A 88 -12.74 6.01 12.25
CA PHE A 88 -12.90 7.43 12.59
C PHE A 88 -13.58 8.29 11.52
N GLY A 89 -13.79 7.78 10.31
CA GLY A 89 -14.24 8.57 9.16
C GLY A 89 -13.18 9.53 8.61
N LEU A 90 -11.94 9.45 9.11
CA LEU A 90 -10.87 10.35 8.73
C LEU A 90 -10.20 9.89 7.43
N THR A 91 -10.17 10.77 6.44
CA THR A 91 -9.39 10.57 5.20
C THR A 91 -8.01 11.21 5.33
N GLY A 92 -6.96 10.49 4.93
CA GLY A 92 -5.59 11.00 4.92
C GLY A 92 -4.57 9.88 5.02
N THR A 93 -3.29 10.23 4.91
CA THR A 93 -2.16 9.31 5.05
C THR A 93 -1.49 9.54 6.39
N PHE A 94 -1.98 8.85 7.43
CA PHE A 94 -1.41 8.91 8.77
C PHE A 94 -0.13 8.08 8.88
N SER A 95 0.02 7.12 7.97
CA SER A 95 1.21 6.27 7.85
C SER A 95 2.38 6.89 7.07
N ALA A 96 2.27 8.15 6.61
CA ALA A 96 3.22 8.74 5.65
C ALA A 96 4.68 8.59 6.10
N ASP A 97 4.94 8.88 7.37
CA ASP A 97 6.28 8.85 7.99
C ASP A 97 6.69 7.48 8.53
N PHE A 98 5.87 6.43 8.33
CA PHE A 98 6.26 5.08 8.72
C PHE A 98 7.37 4.58 7.80
N PRO A 99 8.34 3.81 8.33
CA PRO A 99 9.28 3.07 7.50
C PRO A 99 8.56 2.25 6.43
N SER A 100 9.21 2.03 5.30
CA SER A 100 8.64 1.25 4.19
C SER A 100 8.34 -0.18 4.61
N ASP A 101 7.26 -0.73 4.07
CA ASP A 101 6.91 -2.14 4.26
C ASP A 101 7.76 -3.02 3.36
N ASP A 102 8.36 -4.07 3.94
CA ASP A 102 9.10 -5.07 3.18
C ASP A 102 8.15 -5.95 2.37
N VAL A 103 8.60 -6.35 1.17
CA VAL A 103 7.81 -7.16 0.23
C VAL A 103 8.30 -8.60 0.25
N GLY A 104 7.42 -9.53 0.64
CA GLY A 104 7.64 -10.97 0.61
C GLY A 104 6.72 -11.62 -0.41
N TYR A 105 7.18 -12.61 -1.17
CA TYR A 105 6.36 -13.34 -2.16
C TYR A 105 5.58 -12.47 -3.17
N GLY A 106 5.95 -11.20 -3.33
CA GLY A 106 5.28 -10.21 -4.18
C GLY A 106 4.29 -9.28 -3.48
N PHE A 107 4.11 -9.40 -2.16
CA PHE A 107 3.18 -8.59 -1.38
C PHE A 107 3.83 -7.97 -0.14
N ASP A 108 3.41 -6.75 0.19
CA ASP A 108 3.78 -5.96 1.38
C ASP A 108 2.96 -6.32 2.62
N ASN A 109 2.23 -7.42 2.55
CA ASN A 109 1.23 -7.84 3.51
C ASN A 109 1.63 -9.21 4.11
N ILE A 110 2.93 -9.55 4.07
CA ILE A 110 3.47 -10.84 4.49
C ILE A 110 4.10 -10.76 5.88
N GLY A 111 3.60 -11.56 6.83
CA GLY A 111 4.07 -11.57 8.22
C GLY A 111 5.55 -11.89 8.39
N ASP A 112 6.13 -12.74 7.53
CA ASP A 112 7.52 -13.19 7.64
C ASP A 112 8.56 -12.08 7.41
N VAL A 113 8.17 -10.99 6.74
CA VAL A 113 9.06 -9.86 6.42
C VAL A 113 8.61 -8.55 7.06
N LEU A 114 7.37 -8.47 7.57
CA LEU A 114 6.85 -7.27 8.23
C LEU A 114 7.36 -7.12 9.67
N SER A 115 8.67 -6.92 9.80
CA SER A 115 9.32 -6.64 11.07
C SER A 115 8.90 -5.27 11.64
N MET A 116 9.11 -5.11 12.95
CA MET A 116 8.84 -3.85 13.67
C MET A 116 10.15 -3.35 14.27
N SER A 117 10.55 -2.13 13.90
CA SER A 117 11.71 -1.43 14.47
C SER A 117 11.28 -0.44 15.55
N THR A 118 12.22 0.06 16.36
CA THR A 118 11.96 1.11 17.35
C THR A 118 11.34 2.36 16.72
N LEU A 119 11.80 2.74 15.52
CA LEU A 119 11.24 3.87 14.77
C LEU A 119 9.76 3.66 14.43
N HIS A 120 9.31 2.42 14.18
CA HIS A 120 7.89 2.16 13.97
C HIS A 120 7.07 2.50 15.22
N LEU A 121 7.55 2.13 16.42
CA LEU A 121 6.83 2.38 17.67
C LEU A 121 6.63 3.88 17.92
N GLU A 122 7.68 4.68 17.70
CA GLU A 122 7.62 6.14 17.78
C GLU A 122 6.59 6.69 16.78
N LYS A 123 6.63 6.23 15.53
CA LYS A 123 5.73 6.72 14.49
C LYS A 123 4.28 6.28 14.68
N TYR A 124 4.03 5.10 15.23
CA TYR A 124 2.68 4.68 15.61
C TYR A 124 2.11 5.55 16.72
N LEU A 125 2.94 5.97 17.68
CA LEU A 125 2.51 6.90 18.74
C LEU A 125 2.21 8.28 18.15
N ASP A 126 3.10 8.83 17.31
CA ASP A 126 2.89 10.10 16.60
C ASP A 126 1.58 10.08 15.80
N ALA A 127 1.35 9.01 15.03
CA ALA A 127 0.15 8.83 14.23
C ALA A 127 -1.10 8.68 15.10
N ALA A 128 -1.05 7.87 16.18
CA ALA A 128 -2.16 7.72 17.10
C ALA A 128 -2.56 9.05 17.75
N LEU A 129 -1.58 9.86 18.18
CA LEU A 129 -1.81 11.19 18.75
C LEU A 129 -2.46 12.14 17.72
N ASN A 130 -1.95 12.14 16.48
CA ASN A 130 -2.51 12.93 15.38
C ASN A 130 -3.96 12.52 15.06
N VAL A 131 -4.24 11.20 15.02
CA VAL A 131 -5.60 10.68 14.80
C VAL A 131 -6.54 11.14 15.91
N VAL A 132 -6.19 10.97 17.19
CA VAL A 132 -7.11 11.32 18.28
C VAL A 132 -7.27 12.83 18.45
N GLU A 133 -6.27 13.63 18.09
CA GLU A 133 -6.38 15.10 18.05
C GLU A 133 -7.42 15.56 17.04
N LYS A 134 -7.46 14.92 15.86
CA LYS A 134 -8.44 15.19 14.81
C LYS A 134 -9.81 14.58 15.11
N ALA A 135 -9.84 13.37 15.65
CA ALA A 135 -11.07 12.59 15.82
C ALA A 135 -11.87 13.01 17.06
N ILE A 136 -11.23 13.41 18.15
CA ILE A 136 -11.89 13.55 19.45
C ILE A 136 -11.62 14.95 19.97
N PRO A 137 -12.62 15.82 20.19
CA PRO A 137 -12.36 17.18 20.67
C PRO A 137 -11.97 17.20 22.14
N SER A 138 -11.18 18.19 22.58
CA SER A 138 -10.79 18.34 23.99
C SER A 138 -11.76 19.25 24.75
N GLY A 139 -12.42 20.16 24.03
CA GLY A 139 -13.31 21.19 24.57
C GLY A 139 -13.72 22.19 23.49
N ALA A 140 -14.27 23.34 23.87
CA ALA A 140 -14.57 24.43 22.95
C ALA A 140 -13.26 25.14 22.52
N THR A 141 -13.10 25.41 21.21
CA THR A 141 -12.02 26.29 20.74
C THR A 141 -12.32 27.71 21.17
N VAL A 142 -11.34 28.35 21.83
CA VAL A 142 -11.33 29.78 22.10
C VAL A 142 -10.39 30.48 21.13
N THR A 143 -10.75 31.69 20.73
CA THR A 143 -9.89 32.59 19.95
C THR A 143 -9.76 33.88 20.73
N LYS A 144 -8.51 34.34 20.95
CA LYS A 144 -8.22 35.65 21.54
C LYS A 144 -7.15 36.34 20.71
N THR A 145 -7.42 37.59 20.33
CA THR A 145 -6.45 38.47 19.67
C THR A 145 -6.00 39.53 20.67
N PHE A 146 -4.70 39.75 20.75
CA PHE A 146 -4.07 40.87 21.44
C PHE A 146 -3.59 41.83 20.37
N ASN A 147 -4.12 43.05 20.35
CA ASN A 147 -3.59 44.13 19.53
C ASN A 147 -2.36 44.75 20.21
N GLY A 148 -1.55 45.52 19.48
CA GLY A 148 -0.34 46.13 20.05
C GLY A 148 -0.62 46.94 21.33
N SER A 149 -1.75 47.63 21.43
CA SER A 149 -2.16 48.37 22.64
C SER A 149 -2.48 47.51 23.86
N GLU A 150 -2.70 46.20 23.69
CA GLU A 150 -3.00 45.24 24.76
C GLU A 150 -1.75 44.48 25.23
N MET A 151 -0.58 44.79 24.66
CA MET A 151 0.70 44.19 25.00
C MET A 151 1.45 45.08 26.01
N ASP A 152 2.26 44.43 26.84
CA ASP A 152 3.16 45.06 27.82
C ASP A 152 4.63 44.73 27.44
N GLY A 153 5.60 45.10 28.27
CA GLY A 153 7.00 44.74 28.10
C GLY A 153 7.91 45.96 28.06
N ARG A 154 9.05 45.85 27.36
CA ARG A 154 10.07 46.92 27.27
C ARG A 154 9.95 47.78 26.01
N GLY A 155 8.91 47.56 25.20
CA GLY A 155 8.56 48.38 24.06
C GLY A 155 7.53 49.46 24.40
N ASN A 156 6.89 50.05 23.38
CA ASN A 156 5.80 51.01 23.56
C ASN A 156 4.70 50.84 22.51
N PRO A 157 3.42 51.00 22.88
CA PRO A 157 2.35 51.08 21.90
C PRO A 157 2.51 52.34 21.03
N THR A 158 2.14 52.23 19.76
CA THR A 158 2.17 53.31 18.78
C THR A 158 0.76 53.86 18.55
N ASN A 159 0.66 55.08 18.01
CA ASN A 159 -0.62 55.70 17.64
C ASN A 159 -1.37 54.96 16.52
N GLN A 160 -0.70 54.04 15.82
CA GLN A 160 -1.27 53.23 14.74
C GLN A 160 -1.76 51.85 15.22
N GLY A 161 -1.68 51.58 16.53
CA GLY A 161 -2.18 50.35 17.15
C GLY A 161 -1.16 49.22 17.23
N ASP A 162 0.06 49.40 16.69
CA ASP A 162 1.17 48.46 16.82
C ASP A 162 1.88 48.61 18.17
N TYR A 163 2.60 47.57 18.61
CA TYR A 163 3.56 47.64 19.71
C TYR A 163 4.99 47.69 19.16
N SER A 164 5.68 48.82 19.36
CA SER A 164 7.03 49.08 18.88
C SER A 164 8.07 48.48 19.82
N LEU A 165 8.98 47.71 19.25
CA LEU A 165 10.13 47.10 19.89
C LEU A 165 11.40 47.74 19.36
N TYR A 166 12.04 48.52 20.22
CA TYR A 166 13.36 49.11 20.01
C TYR A 166 14.37 48.42 20.91
N MET A 167 15.64 48.32 20.48
CA MET A 167 16.65 47.52 21.18
C MET A 167 16.19 46.06 21.32
N ALA A 168 16.92 45.21 22.04
CA ALA A 168 16.50 43.82 22.29
C ALA A 168 15.31 43.72 23.29
N SER A 169 14.19 44.39 23.01
CA SER A 169 12.96 44.47 23.83
C SER A 169 11.91 43.42 23.44
N THR A 170 10.85 43.35 24.25
CA THR A 170 9.77 42.36 24.14
C THR A 170 8.38 42.99 24.14
N ALA A 171 7.46 42.36 23.42
CA ALA A 171 6.02 42.53 23.53
C ALA A 171 5.45 41.33 24.30
N ASP A 172 4.98 41.57 25.51
CA ASP A 172 4.57 40.57 26.49
C ASP A 172 3.04 40.56 26.64
N MET A 173 2.46 39.37 26.76
CA MET A 173 1.04 39.17 26.99
C MET A 173 0.77 37.91 27.81
N ARG A 174 -0.42 37.85 28.41
CA ARG A 174 -0.87 36.70 29.21
C ARG A 174 -2.16 36.13 28.63
N PHE A 175 -2.13 34.85 28.31
CA PHE A 175 -3.30 34.11 27.84
C PHE A 175 -3.71 33.04 28.85
N SER A 176 -4.94 33.12 29.36
CA SER A 176 -5.50 32.09 30.21
C SER A 176 -6.15 31.01 29.34
N ALA A 177 -5.43 29.91 29.14
CA ALA A 177 -5.91 28.79 28.34
C ALA A 177 -7.00 28.04 29.13
N PRO A 178 -8.23 27.87 28.58
CA PRO A 178 -9.32 27.18 29.27
C PRO A 178 -8.97 25.72 29.60
N GLU A 179 -8.14 25.10 28.77
CA GLU A 179 -7.59 23.79 28.99
C GLU A 179 -6.15 23.68 28.45
N ALA A 180 -5.39 22.73 28.98
CA ALA A 180 -4.05 22.44 28.47
C ALA A 180 -4.15 21.75 27.10
N GLY A 181 -3.34 22.16 26.14
CA GLY A 181 -3.35 21.60 24.80
C GLY A 181 -2.52 22.39 23.80
N ARG A 182 -2.61 22.01 22.54
CA ARG A 182 -1.93 22.67 21.42
C ARG A 182 -2.80 23.80 20.87
N TYR A 183 -2.24 25.00 20.72
CA TYR A 183 -2.91 26.19 20.22
C TYR A 183 -2.15 26.72 18.99
N ALA A 184 -2.84 27.34 18.03
CA ALA A 184 -2.16 28.14 17.01
C ALA A 184 -1.92 29.54 17.56
N LEU A 185 -0.69 30.03 17.41
CA LEU A 185 -0.29 31.39 17.72
C LEU A 185 0.12 32.07 16.42
N LYS A 186 -0.70 33.01 15.96
CA LYS A 186 -0.48 33.84 14.79
C LYS A 186 0.05 35.20 15.21
N VAL A 187 1.27 35.54 14.80
CA VAL A 187 1.91 36.86 14.98
C VAL A 187 1.81 37.62 13.67
N VAL A 188 1.35 38.86 13.72
CA VAL A 188 1.43 39.82 12.62
C VAL A 188 2.41 40.91 13.03
N ALA A 189 3.53 41.00 12.32
CA ALA A 189 4.60 41.94 12.64
C ALA A 189 5.31 42.46 11.40
N TRP A 190 5.94 43.62 11.50
CA TRP A 190 6.74 44.22 10.45
C TRP A 190 8.00 44.87 11.03
N GLY A 191 9.01 45.13 10.20
CA GLY A 191 10.28 45.69 10.64
C GLY A 191 10.72 46.89 9.81
N GLN A 192 11.45 47.82 10.45
CA GLN A 192 12.26 48.81 9.76
C GLN A 192 13.56 48.13 9.30
N GLN A 193 13.72 47.92 8.00
CA GLN A 193 14.79 47.07 7.45
C GLN A 193 16.13 47.83 7.29
N ALA A 194 16.69 48.35 8.38
CA ALA A 194 18.01 48.99 8.37
C ALA A 194 19.14 47.97 8.53
N GLY A 195 20.31 48.25 7.96
CA GLY A 195 21.50 47.38 8.04
C GLY A 195 21.50 46.20 7.05
N PRO A 196 22.52 45.33 7.10
CA PRO A 196 22.69 44.25 6.10
C PRO A 196 21.75 43.06 6.29
N ASP A 197 21.18 42.88 7.49
CA ASP A 197 20.26 41.80 7.80
C ASP A 197 18.78 42.25 7.79
N ILE A 198 17.86 41.31 7.57
CA ILE A 198 16.42 41.55 7.81
C ILE A 198 16.10 41.62 9.30
N CYS A 199 15.00 42.25 9.68
CA CYS A 199 14.47 42.21 11.04
C CYS A 199 14.16 40.77 11.48
N ARG A 200 14.57 40.41 12.71
CA ARG A 200 14.38 39.08 13.31
C ARG A 200 13.92 39.19 14.75
N GLY A 201 13.13 38.21 15.16
CA GLY A 201 12.66 38.08 16.52
C GLY A 201 12.67 36.65 17.02
N ALA A 202 12.02 36.43 18.17
CA ALA A 202 11.73 35.10 18.68
C ALA A 202 10.36 35.06 19.36
N ILE A 203 9.66 33.92 19.23
CA ILE A 203 8.45 33.62 19.99
C ILE A 203 8.86 32.85 21.25
N ILE A 204 8.45 33.34 22.41
CA ILE A 204 8.75 32.78 23.72
C ILE A 204 7.44 32.43 24.41
N VAL A 205 7.34 31.22 24.96
CA VAL A 205 6.18 30.78 25.74
C VAL A 205 6.68 30.21 27.07
N ASN A 206 6.17 30.73 28.18
CA ASN A 206 6.54 30.33 29.54
C ASN A 206 8.08 30.27 29.74
N SER A 207 8.77 31.35 29.33
CA SER A 207 10.23 31.52 29.40
C SER A 207 11.06 30.59 28.52
N LYS A 208 10.44 29.77 27.67
CA LYS A 208 11.12 28.93 26.67
C LYS A 208 11.02 29.56 25.29
N ILE A 209 12.17 29.75 24.63
CA ILE A 209 12.20 30.14 23.22
C ILE A 209 11.63 28.97 22.41
N ILE A 210 10.52 29.22 21.71
CA ILE A 210 9.85 28.23 20.88
C ILE A 210 10.46 28.23 19.48
N GLN A 211 10.59 29.41 18.89
CA GLN A 211 11.07 29.54 17.52
C GLN A 211 11.64 30.95 17.24
N PRO A 212 12.82 31.06 16.62
CA PRO A 212 13.27 32.31 16.01
C PRO A 212 12.42 32.64 14.77
N ILE A 213 12.09 33.91 14.60
CA ILE A 213 11.23 34.40 13.51
C ILE A 213 11.96 35.42 12.63
N ALA A 214 11.73 35.33 11.32
CA ALA A 214 12.19 36.33 10.35
C ALA A 214 11.03 37.26 9.99
N VAL A 215 11.27 38.57 9.98
CA VAL A 215 10.26 39.60 9.76
C VAL A 215 10.68 40.48 8.57
N PRO A 216 10.63 39.96 7.33
CA PRO A 216 10.99 40.74 6.15
C PRO A 216 9.92 41.77 5.74
N GLY A 217 8.70 41.63 6.27
CA GLY A 217 7.59 42.53 6.03
C GLY A 217 7.88 43.95 6.51
N VAL A 218 7.28 44.90 5.82
CA VAL A 218 7.29 46.34 6.12
C VAL A 218 5.86 46.79 6.42
N GLN A 219 5.67 48.03 6.86
CA GLN A 219 4.39 48.52 7.36
C GLN A 219 3.18 48.21 6.45
N ASP A 220 3.28 48.48 5.15
CA ASP A 220 2.18 48.27 4.20
C ASP A 220 1.92 46.79 3.88
N LYS A 221 2.88 45.92 4.21
CA LYS A 221 2.79 44.47 3.99
C LYS A 221 3.49 43.70 5.11
N PRO A 222 2.84 43.57 6.28
CA PRO A 222 3.41 42.87 7.42
C PRO A 222 3.66 41.38 7.14
N THR A 223 4.60 40.80 7.89
CA THR A 223 4.81 39.36 7.94
C THR A 223 3.77 38.72 8.85
N GLU A 224 3.10 37.67 8.36
CA GLU A 224 2.26 36.80 9.18
C GLU A 224 3.00 35.49 9.49
N ILE A 225 3.01 35.08 10.76
CA ILE A 225 3.68 33.88 11.22
C ILE A 225 2.70 33.12 12.11
N GLU A 226 2.26 31.93 11.69
CA GLU A 226 1.40 31.06 12.50
C GLU A 226 2.15 29.80 12.87
N ILE A 227 2.30 29.55 14.17
CA ILE A 227 2.98 28.37 14.71
C ILE A 227 2.13 27.68 15.77
N PRO A 228 2.23 26.34 15.90
CA PRO A 228 1.61 25.65 17.02
C PRO A 228 2.44 25.82 18.30
N VAL A 229 1.77 26.05 19.44
CA VAL A 229 2.38 26.14 20.77
C VAL A 229 1.63 25.27 21.77
N ASP A 230 2.35 24.64 22.71
CA ASP A 230 1.75 23.90 23.81
C ASP A 230 1.51 24.82 25.01
N LEU A 231 0.25 24.94 25.43
CA LEU A 231 -0.15 25.76 26.56
C LEU A 231 -0.67 24.89 27.72
N PHE A 232 -0.34 25.28 28.94
CA PHE A 232 -0.92 24.68 30.15
C PHE A 232 -2.28 25.30 30.46
N LYS A 233 -3.15 24.59 31.20
CA LYS A 233 -4.41 25.17 31.67
C LYS A 233 -4.12 26.36 32.60
N GLY A 234 -4.85 27.45 32.44
CA GLY A 234 -4.64 28.69 33.17
C GLY A 234 -3.67 29.63 32.45
N THR A 235 -3.05 30.54 33.20
CA THR A 235 -2.26 31.64 32.63
C THR A 235 -0.93 31.15 32.06
N ASN A 236 -0.71 31.43 30.77
CA ASN A 236 0.55 31.25 30.07
C ASN A 236 1.12 32.62 29.71
N ALA A 237 2.44 32.79 29.91
CA ALA A 237 3.16 33.98 29.48
C ALA A 237 3.65 33.80 28.05
N ILE A 238 3.39 34.79 27.20
CA ILE A 238 3.75 34.80 25.78
C ILE A 238 4.49 36.10 25.50
N SER A 239 5.64 35.99 24.85
CA SER A 239 6.46 37.14 24.50
C SER A 239 6.95 37.05 23.05
N ILE A 240 6.90 38.18 22.35
CA ILE A 240 7.55 38.37 21.06
C ILE A 240 8.78 39.25 21.29
N ALA A 241 9.98 38.71 21.07
CA ALA A 241 11.24 39.43 21.29
C ALA A 241 11.82 39.94 19.98
N PHE A 242 12.36 41.16 19.97
CA PHE A 242 13.22 41.66 18.90
C PHE A 242 14.67 41.27 19.20
N THR A 243 15.38 40.65 18.24
CA THR A 243 16.61 39.88 18.53
C THR A 243 17.87 40.35 17.81
N ASN A 244 17.75 41.23 16.82
CA ASN A 244 18.90 41.68 16.03
C ASN A 244 18.88 43.20 15.81
N ASP A 245 18.94 43.93 16.91
CA ASP A 245 19.05 45.40 16.93
C ASP A 245 20.18 45.91 16.01
N TYR A 246 19.94 47.04 15.35
CA TYR A 246 20.92 47.69 14.48
C TYR A 246 20.70 49.20 14.50
N TYR A 247 21.73 49.93 14.91
CA TYR A 247 21.68 51.39 15.03
C TYR A 247 22.94 52.04 14.45
N LYS A 248 22.75 52.92 13.46
CA LYS A 248 23.78 53.71 12.78
C LYS A 248 23.23 55.14 12.52
N PRO A 249 23.27 56.01 13.55
CA PRO A 249 22.61 57.32 13.49
C PRO A 249 23.12 58.24 12.39
N ASP A 250 24.40 58.11 12.01
CA ASP A 250 25.06 58.96 11.02
C ASP A 250 24.80 58.54 9.56
N ASP A 251 23.94 57.54 9.30
CA ASP A 251 23.61 57.15 7.93
C ASP A 251 22.87 58.29 7.20
N PRO A 252 23.28 58.67 5.97
CA PRO A 252 22.63 59.75 5.23
C PRO A 252 21.18 59.41 4.87
N ASN A 253 20.81 58.13 4.78
CA ASN A 253 19.43 57.71 4.57
C ASN A 253 18.77 57.39 5.92
N PRO A 254 17.75 58.15 6.36
CA PRO A 254 17.05 57.89 7.62
C PRO A 254 16.49 56.47 7.77
N ARG A 255 16.11 55.82 6.66
CA ARG A 255 15.58 54.44 6.66
C ARG A 255 16.63 53.38 6.99
N ASN A 256 17.92 53.73 6.89
CA ASN A 256 19.05 52.86 7.17
C ASN A 256 19.65 53.10 8.57
N ARG A 257 19.10 54.05 9.34
CA ARG A 257 19.68 54.45 10.62
C ARG A 257 19.36 53.51 11.76
N ASP A 258 18.17 52.92 11.75
CA ASP A 258 17.69 52.16 12.89
C ASP A 258 16.76 51.02 12.47
N ARG A 259 16.95 49.85 13.08
CA ARG A 259 16.12 48.66 12.85
C ARG A 259 15.29 48.44 14.10
N ASN A 260 13.99 48.63 13.94
CA ASN A 260 13.00 48.32 14.97
C ASN A 260 11.99 47.30 14.44
N MET A 261 11.31 46.62 15.36
CA MET A 261 10.25 45.67 15.06
C MET A 261 8.93 46.17 15.61
N MET A 262 7.85 46.04 14.84
CA MET A 262 6.50 46.41 15.25
C MET A 262 5.64 45.16 15.24
N VAL A 263 4.97 44.90 16.37
CA VAL A 263 4.00 43.81 16.51
C VAL A 263 2.60 44.39 16.41
N SER A 264 1.90 44.08 15.33
CA SER A 264 0.54 44.59 15.09
C SER A 264 -0.49 43.81 15.90
N SER A 265 -0.40 42.47 15.87
CA SER A 265 -1.27 41.63 16.68
C SER A 265 -0.68 40.25 16.94
N VAL A 266 -1.16 39.63 18.01
CA VAL A 266 -0.96 38.20 18.30
C VAL A 266 -2.32 37.56 18.53
N THR A 267 -2.69 36.60 17.67
CA THR A 267 -3.93 35.83 17.78
C THR A 267 -3.62 34.41 18.26
N ILE A 268 -4.28 33.98 19.33
CA ILE A 268 -4.18 32.63 19.88
C ILE A 268 -5.52 31.94 19.65
N ARG A 269 -5.49 30.82 18.93
CA ARG A 269 -6.67 29.99 18.64
C ARG A 269 -6.44 28.58 19.15
N GLY A 270 -7.30 28.13 20.06
CA GLY A 270 -7.34 26.73 20.41
C GLY A 270 -8.09 26.37 21.71
N PRO A 271 -7.88 25.15 22.22
CA PRO A 271 -6.98 24.16 21.63
C PRO A 271 -7.37 23.85 20.19
N LEU A 272 -6.41 23.62 19.29
CA LEU A 272 -6.66 23.33 17.87
C LEU A 272 -7.56 22.12 17.65
N SER A 273 -7.69 21.35 18.70
CA SER A 273 -8.50 20.18 18.82
C SER A 273 -9.88 20.47 19.45
N GLY A 274 -10.29 21.73 19.55
CA GLY A 274 -11.62 22.14 19.99
C GLY A 274 -12.56 22.41 18.81
N GLY A 275 -13.79 21.92 18.89
CA GLY A 275 -14.77 21.98 17.80
C GLY A 275 -15.73 20.80 17.86
N GLN A 276 -16.82 20.84 17.08
CA GLN A 276 -17.64 19.65 16.87
C GLN A 276 -16.87 18.68 15.97
N SER A 277 -16.31 17.62 16.57
CA SER A 277 -16.03 16.42 15.81
C SER A 277 -17.35 15.70 15.60
N GLU A 278 -17.65 15.33 14.35
CA GLU A 278 -18.57 14.24 14.10
C GLU A 278 -17.88 12.92 14.48
N LEU A 279 -17.81 12.66 15.78
CA LEU A 279 -17.38 11.34 16.26
C LEU A 279 -18.21 10.29 15.52
N PRO A 280 -17.59 9.21 15.01
CA PRO A 280 -18.33 8.11 14.41
C PRO A 280 -19.46 7.68 15.33
N LYS A 281 -20.60 7.23 14.80
CA LYS A 281 -21.81 6.91 15.58
C LYS A 281 -21.57 5.97 16.79
N TRP A 282 -20.54 5.13 16.73
CA TRP A 282 -20.14 4.23 17.83
C TRP A 282 -19.31 4.89 18.95
N LEU A 283 -18.71 6.06 18.69
CA LEU A 283 -18.07 6.97 19.64
C LEU A 283 -18.97 8.17 20.00
N ALA A 284 -20.04 8.42 19.25
CA ALA A 284 -20.99 9.51 19.48
C ALA A 284 -21.80 9.32 20.78
N ASN A 285 -22.29 10.45 21.32
CA ASN A 285 -22.96 10.58 22.62
C ASN A 285 -22.11 10.06 23.79
N PRO A 286 -20.89 10.59 24.01
CA PRO A 286 -20.10 10.24 25.17
C PRO A 286 -20.79 10.82 26.40
N GLY A 287 -21.63 10.03 27.04
CA GLY A 287 -22.01 10.34 28.40
C GLY A 287 -20.78 10.22 29.30
N GLU A 288 -20.63 11.14 30.25
CA GLU A 288 -19.43 11.22 31.09
C GLU A 288 -19.44 10.22 32.26
N THR A 289 -20.55 9.50 32.47
CA THR A 289 -20.59 8.48 33.53
C THR A 289 -19.70 7.30 33.19
N LYS A 290 -19.14 6.66 34.22
CA LYS A 290 -18.29 5.47 34.07
C LYS A 290 -18.95 4.37 33.21
N ALA A 291 -20.26 4.18 33.33
CA ALA A 291 -21.02 3.17 32.57
C ALA A 291 -21.13 3.54 31.07
N GLN A 292 -21.37 4.81 30.77
CA GLN A 292 -21.44 5.31 29.39
C GLN A 292 -20.07 5.24 28.71
N VAL A 293 -19.00 5.64 29.41
CA VAL A 293 -17.61 5.51 28.93
C VAL A 293 -17.26 4.06 28.65
N ARG A 294 -17.60 3.13 29.56
CA ARG A 294 -17.36 1.69 29.36
C ARG A 294 -18.06 1.17 28.10
N THR A 295 -19.33 1.53 27.92
CA THR A 295 -20.14 1.09 26.77
C THR A 295 -19.58 1.62 25.45
N MET A 296 -19.17 2.88 25.41
CA MET A 296 -18.52 3.49 24.26
C MET A 296 -17.19 2.80 23.93
N LEU A 297 -16.30 2.65 24.91
CA LEU A 297 -15.00 2.02 24.72
C LEU A 297 -15.14 0.54 24.33
N SER A 298 -16.14 -0.19 24.85
CA SER A 298 -16.42 -1.57 24.43
C SER A 298 -16.72 -1.67 22.93
N ARG A 299 -17.58 -0.80 22.39
CA ARG A 299 -17.90 -0.76 20.95
C ARG A 299 -16.68 -0.39 20.11
N PHE A 300 -15.90 0.60 20.54
CA PHE A 300 -14.71 1.04 19.83
C PHE A 300 -13.61 -0.04 19.82
N VAL A 301 -13.29 -0.60 20.99
CA VAL A 301 -12.28 -1.65 21.13
C VAL A 301 -12.69 -2.90 20.36
N LYS A 302 -13.99 -3.25 20.33
CA LYS A 302 -14.46 -4.38 19.52
C LYS A 302 -14.09 -4.27 18.04
N ARG A 303 -14.23 -3.07 17.47
CA ARG A 303 -13.81 -2.77 16.09
C ARG A 303 -12.29 -2.68 15.96
N ALA A 304 -11.60 -2.01 16.88
CA ALA A 304 -10.17 -1.78 16.77
C ALA A 304 -9.35 -3.07 16.97
N TYR A 305 -9.72 -3.89 17.95
CA TYR A 305 -9.06 -5.18 18.23
C TYR A 305 -9.67 -6.34 17.46
N ARG A 306 -10.79 -6.11 16.75
CA ARG A 306 -11.50 -7.10 15.93
C ARG A 306 -12.03 -8.29 16.74
N ARG A 307 -12.22 -8.09 18.05
CA ARG A 307 -12.78 -9.05 19.01
C ARG A 307 -13.36 -8.30 20.21
N PRO A 308 -14.24 -8.89 21.01
CA PRO A 308 -14.69 -8.30 22.27
C PRO A 308 -13.49 -7.99 23.16
N ALA A 309 -13.54 -6.81 23.78
CA ALA A 309 -12.58 -6.43 24.81
C ALA A 309 -12.80 -7.28 26.06
N THR A 310 -11.73 -7.64 26.75
CA THR A 310 -11.84 -8.24 28.08
C THR A 310 -12.25 -7.18 29.11
N ASP A 311 -12.79 -7.61 30.24
CA ASP A 311 -13.15 -6.69 31.33
C ASP A 311 -11.92 -5.94 31.86
N GLU A 312 -10.76 -6.59 31.89
CA GLU A 312 -9.49 -5.98 32.31
C GLU A 312 -9.05 -4.87 31.35
N GLU A 313 -9.11 -5.13 30.03
CA GLU A 313 -8.81 -4.13 29.00
C GLU A 313 -9.73 -2.91 29.15
N LEU A 314 -11.03 -3.12 29.31
CA LEU A 314 -11.99 -2.02 29.50
C LEU A 314 -11.76 -1.28 30.82
N ASN A 315 -11.45 -1.98 31.91
CA ASN A 315 -11.19 -1.35 33.21
C ASN A 315 -9.96 -0.44 33.15
N LYS A 316 -8.89 -0.86 32.47
CA LYS A 316 -7.69 -0.04 32.24
C LYS A 316 -8.04 1.23 31.46
N LEU A 317 -8.76 1.11 30.35
CA LEU A 317 -9.12 2.25 29.50
C LEU A 317 -10.08 3.24 30.19
N VAL A 318 -11.11 2.73 30.86
CA VAL A 318 -12.02 3.56 31.69
C VAL A 318 -11.25 4.24 32.82
N GLY A 319 -10.25 3.57 33.39
CA GLY A 319 -9.35 4.12 34.38
C GLY A 319 -8.55 5.33 33.86
N LEU A 320 -8.05 5.29 32.62
CA LEU A 320 -7.34 6.40 31.99
C LEU A 320 -8.21 7.67 31.91
N VAL A 321 -9.46 7.52 31.45
CA VAL A 321 -10.41 8.64 31.35
C VAL A 321 -10.68 9.24 32.73
N ASN A 322 -11.03 8.40 33.71
CA ASN A 322 -11.36 8.84 35.07
C ASN A 322 -10.17 9.47 35.80
N ASN A 323 -8.96 8.95 35.62
CA ASN A 323 -7.77 9.50 36.26
C ASN A 323 -7.38 10.85 35.65
N ALA A 324 -7.59 11.04 34.35
CA ALA A 324 -7.38 12.33 33.70
C ALA A 324 -8.35 13.40 34.22
N THR A 325 -9.64 13.07 34.33
CA THR A 325 -10.66 14.00 34.86
C THR A 325 -10.43 14.33 36.33
N LYS A 326 -10.07 13.33 37.17
CA LYS A 326 -9.66 13.55 38.57
C LYS A 326 -8.47 14.50 38.73
N ARG A 327 -7.58 14.55 37.73
CA ARG A 327 -6.42 15.46 37.67
C ARG A 327 -6.75 16.81 37.00
N GLY A 328 -8.04 17.13 36.85
CA GLY A 328 -8.52 18.41 36.32
C GLY A 328 -8.40 18.58 34.80
N LYS A 329 -8.12 17.50 34.05
CA LYS A 329 -8.15 17.49 32.58
C LYS A 329 -9.59 17.33 32.07
N SER A 330 -9.86 17.75 30.84
CA SER A 330 -11.16 17.59 30.21
C SER A 330 -11.47 16.11 29.94
N PHE A 331 -12.77 15.79 29.87
CA PHE A 331 -13.23 14.46 29.47
C PHE A 331 -12.66 14.04 28.11
N GLY A 332 -12.68 14.96 27.14
CA GLY A 332 -12.11 14.74 25.80
C GLY A 332 -10.63 14.38 25.83
N PHE A 333 -9.83 15.05 26.67
CA PHE A 333 -8.43 14.67 26.89
C PHE A 333 -8.29 13.23 27.44
N GLY A 334 -9.09 12.88 28.45
CA GLY A 334 -9.09 11.53 29.01
C GLY A 334 -9.46 10.47 27.97
N LEU A 335 -10.44 10.77 27.12
CA LEU A 335 -10.87 9.89 26.04
C LEU A 335 -9.79 9.73 24.96
N ARG A 336 -9.10 10.81 24.57
CA ARG A 336 -7.94 10.73 23.66
C ARG A 336 -6.86 9.81 24.20
N LEU A 337 -6.55 9.88 25.50
CA LEU A 337 -5.56 9.01 26.12
C LEU A 337 -5.98 7.53 26.01
N ALA A 338 -7.23 7.23 26.30
CA ALA A 338 -7.76 5.87 26.16
C ALA A 338 -7.73 5.38 24.70
N VAL A 339 -8.18 6.19 23.75
CA VAL A 339 -8.20 5.82 22.32
C VAL A 339 -6.78 5.70 21.74
N ALA A 340 -5.88 6.62 22.08
CA ALA A 340 -4.47 6.53 21.66
C ALA A 340 -3.80 5.26 22.21
N SER A 341 -4.15 4.85 23.45
CA SER A 341 -3.67 3.58 24.03
C SER A 341 -4.16 2.35 23.26
N VAL A 342 -5.38 2.41 22.71
CA VAL A 342 -5.90 1.36 21.81
C VAL A 342 -5.15 1.36 20.49
N LEU A 343 -4.91 2.53 19.89
CA LEU A 343 -4.24 2.67 18.59
C LEU A 343 -2.73 2.35 18.62
N THR A 344 -2.11 2.29 19.79
CA THR A 344 -0.72 1.84 19.96
C THR A 344 -0.60 0.42 20.52
N SER A 345 -1.74 -0.23 20.80
CA SER A 345 -1.77 -1.60 21.31
C SER A 345 -1.36 -2.61 20.23
N PRO A 346 -0.62 -3.68 20.58
CA PRO A 346 -0.39 -4.80 19.69
C PRO A 346 -1.67 -5.41 19.11
N HIS A 347 -2.78 -5.39 19.87
CA HIS A 347 -4.07 -5.90 19.39
C HIS A 347 -4.71 -5.03 18.30
N PHE A 348 -4.31 -3.76 18.17
CA PHE A 348 -4.68 -2.90 17.04
C PHE A 348 -3.64 -2.95 15.91
N LEU A 349 -2.36 -2.92 16.26
CA LEU A 349 -1.28 -2.86 15.28
C LEU A 349 -1.05 -4.19 14.55
N PHE A 350 -1.48 -5.32 15.11
CA PHE A 350 -1.27 -6.64 14.54
C PHE A 350 -2.59 -7.42 14.36
N LEU A 351 -2.59 -8.31 13.38
CA LEU A 351 -3.58 -9.38 13.27
C LEU A 351 -3.14 -10.54 14.17
N VAL A 352 -3.70 -10.55 15.39
CA VAL A 352 -3.32 -11.50 16.43
C VAL A 352 -4.19 -12.75 16.34
N GLU A 353 -3.55 -13.88 16.07
CA GLU A 353 -4.17 -15.21 16.09
C GLU A 353 -3.51 -16.08 17.18
N ALA A 354 -3.67 -15.68 18.43
CA ALA A 354 -3.00 -16.32 19.56
C ALA A 354 -3.55 -17.74 19.81
N ASP A 355 -2.67 -18.67 20.16
CA ASP A 355 -3.09 -20.03 20.52
C ASP A 355 -3.69 -20.03 21.93
N PRO A 356 -4.90 -20.60 22.13
CA PRO A 356 -5.49 -20.70 23.46
C PRO A 356 -4.60 -21.51 24.41
N ALA A 357 -4.56 -21.10 25.68
CA ALA A 357 -3.83 -21.84 26.71
C ALA A 357 -4.37 -23.27 26.85
N GLY A 358 -3.47 -24.26 26.87
CA GLY A 358 -3.82 -25.67 27.10
C GLY A 358 -4.41 -26.41 25.89
N ILE A 359 -4.36 -25.83 24.69
CA ILE A 359 -4.78 -26.53 23.46
C ILE A 359 -3.94 -27.79 23.22
N LYS A 360 -4.58 -28.88 22.81
CA LYS A 360 -3.95 -30.16 22.46
C LYS A 360 -4.03 -30.38 20.96
N GLY A 361 -3.00 -31.00 20.37
CA GLY A 361 -2.93 -31.30 18.94
C GLY A 361 -1.96 -30.40 18.19
N THR A 362 -1.87 -30.57 16.87
CA THR A 362 -0.94 -29.84 15.99
C THR A 362 -1.63 -28.72 15.21
N THR A 363 -2.96 -28.66 15.21
CA THR A 363 -3.76 -27.71 14.44
C THR A 363 -4.97 -27.22 15.25
N ARG A 364 -5.41 -25.99 14.97
CA ARG A 364 -6.68 -25.45 15.49
C ARG A 364 -7.46 -24.71 14.42
N ARG A 365 -8.79 -24.74 14.56
CA ARG A 365 -9.67 -23.82 13.84
C ARG A 365 -9.50 -22.40 14.40
N LEU A 366 -9.61 -21.43 13.51
CA LEU A 366 -9.70 -20.02 13.88
C LEU A 366 -11.09 -19.71 14.42
N SER A 367 -11.15 -18.81 15.39
CA SER A 367 -12.42 -18.27 15.87
C SER A 367 -13.11 -17.46 14.78
N GLY A 368 -14.43 -17.30 14.87
CA GLY A 368 -15.20 -16.43 13.96
C GLY A 368 -14.63 -15.00 13.85
N TYR A 369 -14.03 -14.46 14.92
CA TYR A 369 -13.39 -13.14 14.92
C TYR A 369 -12.06 -13.10 14.14
N GLU A 370 -11.26 -14.15 14.23
CA GLU A 370 -10.04 -14.30 13.44
C GLU A 370 -10.39 -14.47 11.95
N ILE A 371 -11.43 -15.26 11.64
CA ILE A 371 -11.94 -15.43 10.27
C ILE A 371 -12.51 -14.09 9.72
N ALA A 372 -13.29 -13.36 10.52
CA ALA A 372 -13.77 -12.02 10.17
C ALA A 372 -12.61 -11.08 9.85
N SER A 373 -11.55 -11.12 10.65
CA SER A 373 -10.34 -10.31 10.43
C SER A 373 -9.65 -10.70 9.13
N ARG A 374 -9.41 -12.00 8.87
CA ARG A 374 -8.82 -12.46 7.61
C ARG A 374 -9.65 -12.02 6.40
N LEU A 375 -10.97 -12.21 6.43
CA LEU A 375 -11.88 -11.79 5.36
C LEU A 375 -11.77 -10.28 5.10
N SER A 376 -11.80 -9.46 6.15
CA SER A 376 -11.80 -8.01 6.01
C SER A 376 -10.47 -7.45 5.52
N TYR A 377 -9.34 -7.97 6.01
CA TYR A 377 -8.02 -7.52 5.51
C TYR A 377 -7.70 -8.07 4.12
N PHE A 378 -8.19 -9.26 3.79
CA PHE A 378 -8.09 -9.80 2.44
C PHE A 378 -8.90 -8.96 1.43
N LEU A 379 -10.19 -8.75 1.67
CA LEU A 379 -11.09 -8.16 0.67
C LEU A 379 -11.14 -6.63 0.71
N TRP A 380 -11.00 -6.02 1.89
CA TRP A 380 -11.20 -4.59 2.11
C TRP A 380 -9.95 -3.88 2.65
N SER A 381 -8.86 -4.60 2.95
CA SER A 381 -7.63 -4.07 3.54
C SER A 381 -7.90 -3.15 4.74
N SER A 382 -8.85 -3.53 5.59
CA SER A 382 -9.34 -2.70 6.70
C SER A 382 -10.03 -3.56 7.78
N THR A 383 -10.40 -2.94 8.89
CA THR A 383 -11.13 -3.60 9.98
C THR A 383 -12.53 -4.09 9.56
N PRO A 384 -13.01 -5.24 10.07
CA PRO A 384 -14.37 -5.74 9.85
C PRO A 384 -15.44 -4.70 10.17
N ASP A 385 -16.52 -4.72 9.39
CA ASP A 385 -17.71 -3.94 9.71
C ASP A 385 -18.58 -4.63 10.78
N ASP A 386 -19.59 -3.91 11.27
CA ASP A 386 -20.49 -4.42 12.32
C ASP A 386 -21.22 -5.69 11.90
N ALA A 387 -21.60 -5.79 10.62
CA ALA A 387 -22.29 -6.98 10.11
C ALA A 387 -21.40 -8.22 10.19
N LEU A 388 -20.11 -8.09 9.84
CA LEU A 388 -19.17 -9.21 9.91
C LEU A 388 -18.81 -9.58 11.35
N LEU A 389 -18.63 -8.59 12.24
CA LEU A 389 -18.41 -8.86 13.67
C LEU A 389 -19.64 -9.49 14.34
N ALA A 390 -20.85 -9.09 13.93
CA ALA A 390 -22.08 -9.69 14.42
C ALA A 390 -22.29 -11.11 13.88
N ALA A 391 -21.82 -11.42 12.67
CA ALA A 391 -21.79 -12.79 12.17
C ALA A 391 -20.83 -13.67 12.99
N ALA A 392 -19.69 -13.12 13.41
CA ALA A 392 -18.78 -13.78 14.36
C ALA A 392 -19.44 -14.00 15.73
N ASP A 393 -20.18 -13.01 16.27
CA ASP A 393 -20.93 -13.15 17.52
C ASP A 393 -21.91 -14.32 17.50
N ARG A 394 -22.58 -14.52 16.36
CA ARG A 394 -23.61 -15.55 16.19
C ARG A 394 -23.05 -16.93 15.80
N GLY A 395 -21.73 -17.08 15.70
CA GLY A 395 -21.09 -18.33 15.27
C GLY A 395 -21.29 -18.67 13.78
N GLU A 396 -21.79 -17.74 12.97
CA GLU A 396 -22.05 -17.99 11.54
C GLU A 396 -20.75 -18.29 10.78
N LEU A 397 -19.67 -17.62 11.17
CA LEU A 397 -18.33 -17.77 10.57
C LEU A 397 -17.63 -19.07 10.97
N ASP A 398 -18.23 -19.88 11.84
CA ASP A 398 -17.70 -21.20 12.16
C ASP A 398 -17.98 -22.22 11.05
N THR A 399 -18.84 -21.89 10.08
CA THR A 399 -19.23 -22.75 8.95
C THR A 399 -18.83 -22.17 7.61
N ASN A 400 -18.56 -23.03 6.61
CA ASN A 400 -18.26 -22.58 5.25
C ASN A 400 -19.43 -21.80 4.63
N ALA A 401 -20.67 -22.21 4.87
CA ALA A 401 -21.85 -21.50 4.36
C ALA A 401 -21.96 -20.05 4.89
N GLY A 402 -21.64 -19.83 6.16
CA GLY A 402 -21.62 -18.47 6.72
C GLY A 402 -20.46 -17.63 6.16
N ILE A 403 -19.28 -18.22 5.99
CA ILE A 403 -18.12 -17.57 5.35
C ILE A 403 -18.45 -17.17 3.90
N GLU A 404 -19.07 -18.06 3.12
CA GLU A 404 -19.50 -17.79 1.74
C GLU A 404 -20.52 -16.66 1.66
N SER A 405 -21.53 -16.69 2.54
CA SER A 405 -22.57 -15.66 2.61
C SER A 405 -21.99 -14.28 2.91
N GLN A 406 -21.10 -14.18 3.91
CA GLN A 406 -20.43 -12.92 4.25
C GLN A 406 -19.46 -12.47 3.15
N THR A 407 -18.72 -13.39 2.54
CA THR A 407 -17.85 -13.10 1.39
C THR A 407 -18.65 -12.50 0.24
N ALA A 408 -19.78 -13.12 -0.15
CA ALA A 408 -20.62 -12.63 -1.23
C ALA A 408 -21.19 -11.23 -0.93
N ARG A 409 -21.56 -10.95 0.32
CA ARG A 409 -21.95 -9.60 0.77
C ARG A 409 -20.79 -8.62 0.61
N MET A 410 -19.60 -9.01 1.04
CA MET A 410 -18.43 -8.14 1.03
C MET A 410 -17.95 -7.79 -0.38
N LEU A 411 -18.09 -8.72 -1.34
CA LEU A 411 -17.77 -8.50 -2.75
C LEU A 411 -18.73 -7.52 -3.44
N ARG A 412 -19.94 -7.33 -2.91
CA ARG A 412 -20.91 -6.32 -3.39
C ARG A 412 -20.69 -4.93 -2.76
N SER A 413 -19.83 -4.83 -1.75
CA SER A 413 -19.54 -3.56 -1.09
C SER A 413 -18.58 -2.72 -1.93
N PRO A 414 -18.75 -1.39 -1.98
CA PRO A 414 -17.78 -0.51 -2.63
C PRO A 414 -16.36 -0.63 -2.04
N LYS A 415 -16.22 -1.10 -0.79
CA LYS A 415 -14.92 -1.34 -0.16
C LYS A 415 -14.07 -2.42 -0.87
N VAL A 416 -14.66 -3.26 -1.71
CA VAL A 416 -13.91 -4.27 -2.48
C VAL A 416 -12.90 -3.65 -3.45
N SER A 417 -13.04 -2.35 -3.78
CA SER A 417 -12.03 -1.63 -4.57
C SER A 417 -10.64 -1.67 -3.94
N ALA A 418 -10.56 -1.82 -2.61
CA ALA A 418 -9.29 -2.00 -1.91
C ALA A 418 -8.51 -3.24 -2.38
N LEU A 419 -9.19 -4.28 -2.89
CA LEU A 419 -8.51 -5.42 -3.49
C LEU A 419 -7.78 -5.02 -4.79
N ALA A 420 -8.34 -4.09 -5.57
CA ALA A 420 -7.63 -3.54 -6.72
C ALA A 420 -6.39 -2.73 -6.28
N ASP A 421 -6.54 -1.87 -5.26
CA ASP A 421 -5.46 -1.03 -4.74
C ASP A 421 -4.33 -1.85 -4.08
N SER A 422 -4.67 -2.87 -3.30
CA SER A 422 -3.72 -3.65 -2.51
C SER A 422 -3.22 -4.87 -3.27
N PHE A 423 -4.11 -5.74 -3.74
CA PHE A 423 -3.73 -6.99 -4.38
C PHE A 423 -3.33 -6.80 -5.84
N ALA A 424 -4.20 -6.21 -6.68
CA ALA A 424 -3.97 -6.17 -8.13
C ALA A 424 -2.73 -5.35 -8.50
N THR A 425 -2.50 -4.21 -7.85
CA THR A 425 -1.31 -3.39 -8.15
C THR A 425 0.01 -4.09 -7.80
N GLN A 426 0.01 -4.96 -6.79
CA GLN A 426 1.17 -5.73 -6.35
C GLN A 426 1.36 -7.01 -7.18
N TRP A 427 0.28 -7.77 -7.38
CA TRP A 427 0.26 -8.95 -8.25
C TRP A 427 0.81 -8.62 -9.64
N LEU A 428 0.30 -7.53 -10.24
CA LEU A 428 0.69 -7.10 -11.58
C LEU A 428 1.99 -6.28 -11.60
N GLN A 429 2.56 -5.98 -10.42
CA GLN A 429 3.81 -5.22 -10.22
C GLN A 429 3.78 -3.78 -10.78
N VAL A 430 2.59 -3.19 -10.92
CA VAL A 430 2.43 -1.84 -11.50
C VAL A 430 2.77 -0.71 -10.53
N ARG A 431 2.92 -1.00 -9.23
CA ARG A 431 3.49 -0.03 -8.26
C ARG A 431 4.91 0.43 -8.64
N ARG A 432 5.63 -0.36 -9.45
CA ARG A 432 6.93 0.07 -10.00
C ARG A 432 6.85 1.35 -10.84
N LEU A 433 5.68 1.73 -11.35
CA LEU A 433 5.51 2.97 -12.10
C LEU A 433 5.68 4.22 -11.25
N GLU A 434 5.50 4.14 -9.94
CA GLU A 434 5.72 5.25 -9.02
C GLU A 434 7.17 5.75 -9.09
N THR A 435 8.13 4.83 -9.29
CA THR A 435 9.56 5.12 -9.39
C THR A 435 10.12 5.02 -10.81
N TYR A 436 9.40 4.38 -11.75
CA TYR A 436 9.81 4.34 -13.16
C TYR A 436 9.87 5.74 -13.79
N ARG A 437 10.99 6.05 -14.45
CA ARG A 437 11.22 7.31 -15.14
C ARG A 437 11.74 6.99 -16.54
N PRO A 438 10.87 6.94 -17.57
CA PRO A 438 11.33 6.80 -18.94
C PRO A 438 12.09 8.06 -19.37
N ASP A 439 12.91 7.94 -20.41
CA ASP A 439 13.65 9.08 -20.95
C ASP A 439 12.69 10.15 -21.46
N ALA A 440 12.76 11.35 -20.87
CA ALA A 440 11.82 12.42 -21.14
C ALA A 440 11.98 13.03 -22.54
N LYS A 441 13.12 12.84 -23.20
CA LYS A 441 13.32 13.29 -24.60
C LYS A 441 12.66 12.32 -25.56
N GLN A 442 12.74 11.03 -25.28
CA GLN A 442 12.16 9.96 -26.10
C GLN A 442 10.64 9.81 -25.87
N PHE A 443 10.17 10.02 -24.64
CA PHE A 443 8.76 9.83 -24.24
C PHE A 443 8.20 11.05 -23.49
N PRO A 444 8.17 12.25 -24.10
CA PRO A 444 7.72 13.48 -23.44
C PRO A 444 6.27 13.44 -22.96
N GLU A 445 5.42 12.59 -23.56
CA GLU A 445 4.03 12.40 -23.15
C GLU A 445 3.85 11.63 -21.84
N PHE A 446 4.89 10.95 -21.34
CA PHE A 446 4.82 10.08 -20.15
C PHE A 446 4.88 10.86 -18.84
N THR A 447 3.88 11.71 -18.65
CA THR A 447 3.74 12.60 -17.49
C THR A 447 3.30 11.86 -16.22
N ASN A 448 3.38 12.53 -15.06
CA ASN A 448 2.82 12.00 -13.81
C ASN A 448 1.31 11.76 -13.89
N ALA A 449 0.57 12.62 -14.60
CA ALA A 449 -0.87 12.46 -14.80
C ALA A 449 -1.19 11.23 -15.67
N LEU A 450 -0.39 10.96 -16.72
CA LEU A 450 -0.56 9.74 -17.51
C LEU A 450 -0.26 8.49 -16.66
N LYS A 451 0.80 8.50 -15.85
CA LYS A 451 1.13 7.38 -14.96
C LYS A 451 -0.01 7.06 -13.98
N ALA A 452 -0.63 8.09 -13.40
CA ALA A 452 -1.78 7.91 -12.51
C ALA A 452 -2.93 7.20 -13.25
N ASP A 453 -3.29 7.68 -14.45
CA ASP A 453 -4.34 7.05 -15.26
C ASP A 453 -4.03 5.60 -15.66
N LEU A 454 -2.78 5.30 -16.01
CA LEU A 454 -2.37 3.95 -16.36
C LEU A 454 -2.52 2.98 -15.18
N ILE A 455 -2.24 3.44 -13.96
CA ILE A 455 -2.47 2.65 -12.73
C ILE A 455 -3.98 2.51 -12.48
N ASP A 456 -4.74 3.59 -12.65
CA ASP A 456 -6.19 3.59 -12.44
C ASP A 456 -6.95 2.76 -13.49
N GLU A 457 -6.43 2.64 -14.72
CA GLU A 457 -6.92 1.71 -15.75
C GLU A 457 -6.86 0.26 -15.24
N VAL A 458 -5.69 -0.16 -14.71
CA VAL A 458 -5.48 -1.51 -14.18
C VAL A 458 -6.42 -1.78 -13.02
N LYS A 459 -6.54 -0.81 -12.09
CA LYS A 459 -7.44 -0.93 -10.94
C LYS A 459 -8.90 -1.02 -11.35
N SER A 460 -9.33 -0.18 -12.28
CA SER A 460 -10.71 -0.14 -12.77
C SER A 460 -11.07 -1.41 -13.52
N PHE A 461 -10.17 -1.91 -14.37
CA PHE A 461 -10.33 -3.18 -15.07
C PHE A 461 -10.46 -4.35 -14.10
N PHE A 462 -9.53 -4.46 -13.15
CA PHE A 462 -9.59 -5.50 -12.14
C PHE A 462 -10.88 -5.42 -11.32
N ASN A 463 -11.22 -4.25 -10.80
CA ASN A 463 -12.43 -4.04 -10.02
C ASN A 463 -13.69 -4.40 -10.81
N TYR A 464 -13.74 -4.09 -12.11
CA TYR A 464 -14.86 -4.49 -12.96
C TYR A 464 -15.00 -6.01 -13.07
N VAL A 465 -13.89 -6.74 -13.27
CA VAL A 465 -13.88 -8.21 -13.31
C VAL A 465 -14.42 -8.80 -12.00
N VAL A 466 -14.01 -8.25 -10.85
CA VAL A 466 -14.47 -8.69 -9.53
C VAL A 466 -15.96 -8.38 -9.30
N VAL A 467 -16.35 -7.10 -9.42
CA VAL A 467 -17.71 -6.63 -9.07
C VAL A 467 -18.77 -7.21 -10.00
N ASN A 468 -18.44 -7.42 -11.27
CA ASN A 468 -19.38 -7.97 -12.26
C ASN A 468 -19.26 -9.51 -12.37
N ASN A 469 -18.57 -10.15 -11.43
CA ASN A 469 -18.38 -11.59 -11.35
C ASN A 469 -17.98 -12.23 -12.68
N ARG A 470 -17.00 -11.63 -13.36
CA ARG A 470 -16.55 -12.07 -14.68
C ARG A 470 -15.68 -13.34 -14.56
N PRO A 471 -15.59 -14.15 -15.63
CA PRO A 471 -14.64 -15.25 -15.69
C PRO A 471 -13.22 -14.76 -15.41
N ALA A 472 -12.42 -15.54 -14.67
CA ALA A 472 -11.03 -15.17 -14.38
C ALA A 472 -10.19 -15.06 -15.67
N LEU A 473 -10.53 -15.80 -16.72
CA LEU A 473 -9.88 -15.69 -18.02
C LEU A 473 -10.11 -14.34 -18.73
N ASP A 474 -11.08 -13.52 -18.28
CA ASP A 474 -11.31 -12.17 -18.83
C ASP A 474 -10.07 -11.28 -18.64
N PHE A 475 -9.21 -11.55 -17.64
CA PHE A 475 -7.90 -10.92 -17.50
C PHE A 475 -6.97 -11.12 -18.72
N ILE A 476 -7.19 -12.15 -19.52
CA ILE A 476 -6.42 -12.44 -20.73
C ILE A 476 -7.22 -12.07 -21.98
N THR A 477 -8.52 -12.34 -21.99
CA THR A 477 -9.36 -12.30 -23.20
C THR A 477 -10.15 -11.02 -23.40
N ALA A 478 -10.27 -10.15 -22.39
CA ALA A 478 -11.11 -8.97 -22.48
C ALA A 478 -10.78 -8.13 -23.71
N ASP A 479 -11.80 -7.79 -24.48
CA ASP A 479 -11.75 -6.88 -25.63
C ASP A 479 -12.04 -5.42 -25.23
N TYR A 480 -11.99 -5.12 -23.93
CA TYR A 480 -12.27 -3.81 -23.37
C TYR A 480 -11.20 -3.40 -22.35
N SER A 481 -11.17 -2.10 -22.04
CA SER A 481 -10.43 -1.53 -20.92
C SER A 481 -11.21 -0.37 -20.31
N PHE A 482 -10.58 0.40 -19.42
CA PHE A 482 -11.14 1.57 -18.77
C PHE A 482 -10.33 2.80 -19.16
N LEU A 483 -10.92 3.67 -19.98
CA LEU A 483 -10.22 4.78 -20.62
C LEU A 483 -10.90 6.11 -20.31
N ASN A 484 -10.09 7.15 -20.20
CA ASN A 484 -10.49 8.56 -20.31
C ASN A 484 -9.88 9.15 -21.60
N ASP A 485 -10.15 10.42 -21.88
CA ASP A 485 -9.66 11.08 -23.10
C ASP A 485 -8.13 11.08 -23.21
N ARG A 486 -7.42 11.19 -22.08
CA ARG A 486 -5.95 11.15 -22.05
C ARG A 486 -5.42 9.78 -22.46
N LEU A 487 -5.97 8.70 -21.90
CA LEU A 487 -5.61 7.33 -22.27
C LEU A 487 -6.02 7.00 -23.71
N GLY A 488 -7.22 7.41 -24.14
CA GLY A 488 -7.68 7.18 -25.52
C GLY A 488 -6.75 7.82 -26.56
N ASN A 489 -6.33 9.07 -26.32
CA ASN A 489 -5.33 9.75 -27.13
C ASN A 489 -3.95 9.06 -27.06
N PHE A 490 -3.50 8.69 -25.87
CA PHE A 490 -2.21 8.01 -25.68
C PHE A 490 -2.15 6.65 -26.40
N TYR A 491 -3.25 5.90 -26.38
CA TYR A 491 -3.38 4.61 -27.06
C TYR A 491 -3.63 4.72 -28.57
N GLY A 492 -3.87 5.92 -29.09
CA GLY A 492 -4.06 6.16 -30.52
C GLY A 492 -5.45 5.82 -31.05
N ILE A 493 -6.47 5.75 -30.17
CA ILE A 493 -7.87 5.53 -30.57
C ILE A 493 -8.72 6.81 -30.54
N GLY A 494 -8.12 7.94 -30.14
CA GLY A 494 -8.79 9.24 -29.98
C GLY A 494 -9.49 9.40 -28.62
N PRO A 495 -10.10 10.58 -28.36
CA PRO A 495 -10.82 10.81 -27.12
C PRO A 495 -12.06 9.92 -27.04
N VAL A 496 -12.40 9.48 -25.83
CA VAL A 496 -13.56 8.62 -25.54
C VAL A 496 -14.76 9.42 -25.02
N GLY A 497 -14.65 10.75 -24.98
CA GLY A 497 -15.68 11.68 -24.53
C GLY A 497 -15.82 11.73 -23.00
N SER A 498 -14.73 11.47 -22.25
CA SER A 498 -14.78 11.42 -20.79
C SER A 498 -13.47 11.80 -20.14
N GLN A 499 -13.53 12.70 -19.15
CA GLN A 499 -12.40 13.01 -18.27
C GLN A 499 -12.13 11.92 -17.22
N THR A 500 -13.15 11.13 -16.88
CA THR A 500 -13.05 9.99 -15.97
C THR A 500 -12.98 8.68 -16.75
N LEU A 501 -12.45 7.63 -16.12
CA LEU A 501 -12.36 6.32 -16.73
C LEU A 501 -13.74 5.72 -16.97
N ARG A 502 -13.98 5.21 -18.19
CA ARG A 502 -15.18 4.47 -18.56
C ARG A 502 -14.80 3.19 -19.29
N LYS A 503 -15.67 2.18 -19.18
CA LYS A 503 -15.49 0.94 -19.93
C LYS A 503 -15.57 1.26 -21.43
N THR A 504 -14.52 0.90 -22.17
CA THR A 504 -14.40 1.16 -23.60
C THR A 504 -13.89 -0.09 -24.30
N SER A 505 -14.56 -0.51 -25.38
CA SER A 505 -14.11 -1.62 -26.23
C SER A 505 -12.94 -1.18 -27.11
N TRP A 506 -11.98 -2.09 -27.32
CA TRP A 506 -10.90 -1.88 -28.26
C TRP A 506 -11.43 -1.98 -29.70
N PRO A 507 -10.94 -1.12 -30.62
CA PRO A 507 -11.39 -1.14 -32.02
C PRO A 507 -10.79 -2.32 -32.82
N ASP A 508 -9.77 -2.98 -32.28
CA ASP A 508 -9.06 -4.10 -32.90
C ASP A 508 -8.45 -5.02 -31.82
N ASP A 509 -7.73 -6.06 -32.25
CA ASP A 509 -7.15 -7.08 -31.39
C ASP A 509 -5.73 -6.75 -30.88
N ARG A 510 -5.18 -5.57 -31.22
CA ARG A 510 -3.85 -5.15 -30.76
C ARG A 510 -3.80 -4.96 -29.25
N ARG A 511 -4.93 -4.62 -28.62
CA ARG A 511 -5.05 -4.49 -27.16
C ARG A 511 -6.19 -5.36 -26.64
N GLY A 512 -6.23 -5.54 -25.31
CA GLY A 512 -7.11 -6.49 -24.65
C GLY A 512 -6.43 -7.28 -23.54
N GLY A 513 -7.16 -7.49 -22.46
CA GLY A 513 -6.65 -8.05 -21.21
C GLY A 513 -5.40 -7.33 -20.69
N LEU A 514 -4.69 -7.99 -19.77
CA LEU A 514 -3.51 -7.46 -19.08
C LEU A 514 -2.32 -7.24 -20.02
N LEU A 515 -2.15 -8.07 -21.05
CA LEU A 515 -0.98 -8.04 -21.94
C LEU A 515 -0.91 -6.78 -22.82
N GLY A 516 -2.04 -6.10 -23.02
CA GLY A 516 -2.11 -4.87 -23.81
C GLY A 516 -2.07 -3.59 -22.99
N MET A 517 -1.95 -3.66 -21.66
CA MET A 517 -1.98 -2.48 -20.78
C MET A 517 -0.62 -1.81 -20.68
N SER A 518 -0.56 -0.50 -20.94
CA SER A 518 0.70 0.25 -20.91
C SER A 518 1.34 0.30 -19.53
N ALA A 519 0.55 0.22 -18.45
CA ALA A 519 1.09 0.14 -17.10
C ALA A 519 2.07 -1.05 -16.94
N ILE A 520 1.63 -2.25 -17.36
CA ILE A 520 2.40 -3.49 -17.29
C ILE A 520 3.58 -3.45 -18.27
N LEU A 521 3.33 -3.02 -19.51
CA LEU A 521 4.36 -2.94 -20.56
C LEU A 521 5.50 -1.99 -20.16
N SER A 522 5.17 -0.89 -19.47
CA SER A 522 6.13 0.07 -18.95
C SER A 522 6.88 -0.47 -17.73
N SER A 523 6.17 -1.08 -16.75
CA SER A 523 6.79 -1.69 -15.55
C SER A 523 7.77 -2.82 -15.88
N THR A 524 7.66 -3.40 -17.08
CA THR A 524 8.50 -4.48 -17.58
C THR A 524 9.51 -4.02 -18.65
N SER A 525 9.75 -2.71 -18.77
CA SER A 525 10.71 -2.13 -19.71
C SER A 525 11.90 -1.46 -19.01
N ASN A 526 12.83 -0.91 -19.79
CA ASN A 526 13.90 -0.01 -19.32
C ASN A 526 13.54 1.43 -19.71
N PRO A 527 14.10 2.45 -19.03
CA PRO A 527 13.78 3.85 -19.31
C PRO A 527 13.87 4.29 -20.77
N THR A 528 14.79 3.72 -21.55
CA THR A 528 15.07 4.11 -22.94
C THR A 528 14.64 3.06 -23.97
N ARG A 529 14.20 1.87 -23.54
CA ARG A 529 13.93 0.74 -24.46
C ARG A 529 13.11 -0.37 -23.82
N THR A 530 12.49 -1.19 -24.68
CA THR A 530 11.82 -2.43 -24.28
C THR A 530 12.77 -3.43 -23.61
N SER A 531 12.20 -4.46 -22.99
CA SER A 531 12.96 -5.59 -22.47
C SER A 531 12.16 -6.90 -22.62
N PRO A 532 12.35 -7.66 -23.72
CA PRO A 532 11.74 -8.98 -23.89
C PRO A 532 12.01 -9.92 -22.71
N VAL A 533 13.22 -9.85 -22.15
CA VAL A 533 13.61 -10.62 -20.95
C VAL A 533 12.70 -10.31 -19.77
N LYS A 534 12.53 -9.02 -19.40
CA LYS A 534 11.67 -8.62 -18.27
C LYS A 534 10.20 -8.91 -18.54
N ARG A 535 9.71 -8.68 -19.76
CA ARG A 535 8.34 -8.99 -20.20
C ARG A 535 8.02 -10.48 -20.11
N GLY A 536 8.89 -11.32 -20.69
CA GLY A 536 8.77 -12.77 -20.63
C GLY A 536 8.85 -13.30 -19.20
N LYS A 537 9.76 -12.77 -18.39
CA LYS A 537 9.87 -13.12 -16.96
C LYS A 537 8.56 -12.84 -16.26
N TRP A 538 8.00 -11.64 -16.46
CA TRP A 538 6.73 -11.25 -15.86
C TRP A 538 5.59 -12.18 -16.30
N ILE A 539 5.49 -12.56 -17.57
CA ILE A 539 4.47 -13.52 -18.04
C ILE A 539 4.62 -14.86 -17.31
N LEU A 540 5.84 -15.42 -17.27
CA LEU A 540 6.08 -16.71 -16.64
C LEU A 540 5.83 -16.70 -15.13
N GLU A 541 6.27 -15.66 -14.44
CA GLU A 541 6.18 -15.54 -12.98
C GLU A 541 4.80 -15.11 -12.51
N THR A 542 4.19 -14.14 -13.17
CA THR A 542 2.95 -13.48 -12.74
C THR A 542 1.69 -14.17 -13.25
N LEU A 543 1.76 -14.76 -14.47
CA LEU A 543 0.58 -15.36 -15.10
C LEU A 543 0.62 -16.89 -15.16
N LEU A 544 1.80 -17.54 -15.12
CA LEU A 544 1.92 -18.98 -15.33
C LEU A 544 2.58 -19.75 -14.18
N GLY A 545 2.97 -19.05 -13.10
CA GLY A 545 3.55 -19.67 -11.90
C GLY A 545 4.86 -20.43 -12.16
N ALA A 546 5.58 -20.06 -13.22
CA ALA A 546 6.78 -20.73 -13.72
C ALA A 546 8.00 -19.79 -13.69
N ALA A 547 8.19 -19.09 -12.56
CA ALA A 547 9.25 -18.12 -12.39
C ALA A 547 10.64 -18.70 -12.76
N PRO A 548 11.43 -18.00 -13.60
CA PRO A 548 12.77 -18.46 -13.94
C PRO A 548 13.68 -18.41 -12.69
N PRO A 549 14.68 -19.30 -12.58
CA PRO A 549 15.68 -19.23 -11.53
C PRO A 549 16.46 -17.89 -11.57
N PRO A 550 17.08 -17.47 -10.46
CA PRO A 550 17.97 -16.33 -10.47
C PRO A 550 19.12 -16.54 -11.48
N PRO A 551 19.65 -15.46 -12.07
CA PRO A 551 20.76 -15.56 -13.02
C PRO A 551 21.99 -16.20 -12.35
N PRO A 552 22.79 -17.00 -13.08
CA PRO A 552 24.00 -17.58 -12.52
C PRO A 552 25.01 -16.48 -12.09
N PRO A 553 25.81 -16.71 -11.02
CA PRO A 553 26.84 -15.77 -10.60
C PRO A 553 27.84 -15.47 -11.72
N GLY A 554 28.25 -14.21 -11.87
CA GLY A 554 29.28 -13.79 -12.84
C GLY A 554 28.82 -13.69 -14.30
N VAL A 555 27.53 -13.96 -14.60
CA VAL A 555 26.97 -13.75 -15.94
C VAL A 555 26.57 -12.28 -16.10
N GLY A 556 27.47 -11.48 -16.67
CA GLY A 556 27.26 -10.07 -16.97
C GLY A 556 26.48 -9.82 -18.27
N ASN A 557 26.35 -8.54 -18.63
CA ASN A 557 25.78 -8.08 -19.91
C ASN A 557 26.53 -8.70 -21.11
N LEU A 558 25.87 -8.71 -22.27
CA LEU A 558 26.52 -9.03 -23.55
C LEU A 558 27.80 -8.23 -23.74
N LYS A 559 28.83 -8.84 -24.34
CA LYS A 559 30.09 -8.13 -24.60
C LYS A 559 29.86 -7.01 -25.63
N GLU A 560 30.67 -5.98 -25.58
CA GLU A 560 30.47 -4.75 -26.36
C GLU A 560 30.53 -4.99 -27.87
N ASP A 561 31.36 -5.93 -28.31
CA ASP A 561 31.48 -6.44 -29.68
C ASP A 561 30.22 -7.21 -30.15
N GLU A 562 29.62 -8.02 -29.27
CA GLU A 562 28.35 -8.73 -29.54
C GLU A 562 27.16 -7.74 -29.67
N VAL A 563 27.18 -6.64 -28.91
CA VAL A 563 26.16 -5.59 -28.98
C VAL A 563 26.28 -4.76 -30.26
N LYS A 564 27.51 -4.50 -30.70
CA LYS A 564 27.83 -3.73 -31.93
C LYS A 564 27.55 -4.51 -33.22
N THR A 565 27.67 -5.84 -33.20
CA THR A 565 27.48 -6.70 -34.39
C THR A 565 26.03 -7.08 -34.65
N ALA A 566 25.15 -7.00 -33.66
CA ALA A 566 23.75 -7.34 -33.81
C ALA A 566 22.93 -6.19 -34.45
N ALA A 567 22.20 -6.49 -35.52
CA ALA A 567 21.41 -5.52 -36.27
C ALA A 567 20.17 -5.04 -35.51
N ASN A 568 19.63 -5.86 -34.60
CA ASN A 568 18.45 -5.52 -33.78
C ASN A 568 18.43 -6.28 -32.45
N LEU A 569 17.42 -5.98 -31.62
CA LEU A 569 17.26 -6.58 -30.29
C LEU A 569 17.09 -8.11 -30.33
N ARG A 570 16.42 -8.65 -31.35
CA ARG A 570 16.22 -10.10 -31.52
C ARG A 570 17.55 -10.81 -31.76
N GLU A 571 18.41 -10.24 -32.60
CA GLU A 571 19.76 -10.76 -32.81
C GLU A 571 20.62 -10.67 -31.55
N ARG A 572 20.56 -9.55 -30.82
CA ARG A 572 21.26 -9.41 -29.52
C ARG A 572 20.88 -10.53 -28.54
N LEU A 573 19.59 -10.82 -28.41
CA LEU A 573 19.12 -11.92 -27.57
C LEU A 573 19.52 -13.30 -28.12
N ALA A 574 19.57 -13.46 -29.44
CA ALA A 574 20.09 -14.69 -30.05
C ALA A 574 21.57 -14.94 -29.70
N PHE A 575 22.41 -13.90 -29.69
CA PHE A 575 23.79 -14.00 -29.20
C PHE A 575 23.83 -14.43 -27.73
N HIS A 576 23.01 -13.82 -26.88
CA HIS A 576 22.96 -14.16 -25.45
C HIS A 576 22.58 -15.62 -25.19
N ARG A 577 21.67 -16.16 -26.01
CA ARG A 577 21.19 -17.55 -25.93
C ARG A 577 22.20 -18.59 -26.44
N ARG A 578 23.31 -18.20 -27.07
CA ARG A 578 24.35 -19.17 -27.51
C ARG A 578 25.00 -19.89 -26.32
N LYS A 579 24.96 -19.28 -25.13
CA LYS A 579 25.44 -19.91 -23.90
C LYS A 579 24.44 -20.98 -23.42
N PRO A 580 24.83 -22.26 -23.33
CA PRO A 580 23.93 -23.35 -22.95
C PRO A 580 23.17 -23.08 -21.65
N GLU A 581 23.82 -22.49 -20.65
CA GLU A 581 23.28 -22.12 -19.34
C GLU A 581 22.21 -21.01 -19.41
N CYS A 582 22.30 -20.10 -20.38
CA CYS A 582 21.34 -19.01 -20.56
C CYS A 582 20.12 -19.45 -21.38
N SER A 583 20.34 -20.31 -22.39
CA SER A 583 19.29 -20.79 -23.31
C SER A 583 18.12 -21.49 -22.61
N VAL A 584 18.36 -22.15 -21.46
CA VAL A 584 17.36 -22.92 -20.71
C VAL A 584 16.13 -22.10 -20.37
N CYS A 585 16.34 -20.87 -19.93
CA CYS A 585 15.26 -19.98 -19.50
C CYS A 585 14.91 -18.96 -20.60
N HIS A 586 15.93 -18.46 -21.31
CA HIS A 586 15.74 -17.43 -22.33
C HIS A 586 14.99 -17.94 -23.56
N ASN A 587 15.04 -19.24 -23.92
CA ASN A 587 14.27 -19.73 -25.07
C ASN A 587 12.76 -19.52 -24.91
N GLN A 588 12.23 -19.75 -23.71
CA GLN A 588 10.80 -19.52 -23.44
C GLN A 588 10.51 -18.05 -23.14
N MET A 589 11.33 -17.45 -22.26
CA MET A 589 11.16 -16.07 -21.81
C MET A 589 11.27 -15.07 -22.95
N ASP A 590 12.33 -15.16 -23.77
CA ASP A 590 12.53 -14.26 -24.89
C ASP A 590 11.45 -14.45 -25.95
N ALA A 591 10.98 -15.69 -26.19
CA ALA A 591 9.89 -15.93 -27.14
C ALA A 591 8.59 -15.21 -26.74
N MET A 592 8.19 -15.31 -25.47
CA MET A 592 7.02 -14.61 -24.95
C MET A 592 7.23 -13.09 -24.94
N GLY A 593 8.41 -12.62 -24.51
CA GLY A 593 8.73 -11.19 -24.49
C GLY A 593 8.78 -10.54 -25.88
N LEU A 594 9.40 -11.23 -26.86
CA LEU A 594 9.53 -10.76 -28.24
C LEU A 594 8.17 -10.60 -28.92
N SER A 595 7.18 -11.42 -28.53
CA SER A 595 5.81 -11.29 -29.05
C SER A 595 5.11 -9.99 -28.66
N LEU A 596 5.64 -9.27 -27.67
CA LEU A 596 5.14 -7.96 -27.25
C LEU A 596 5.95 -6.79 -27.84
N GLU A 597 6.94 -7.03 -28.72
CA GLU A 597 7.81 -5.95 -29.20
C GLU A 597 7.12 -4.91 -30.08
N ASN A 598 5.92 -5.21 -30.59
CA ASN A 598 5.05 -4.19 -31.18
C ASN A 598 4.63 -3.10 -30.19
N PHE A 599 4.86 -3.29 -28.89
CA PHE A 599 4.73 -2.24 -27.88
C PHE A 599 6.09 -1.66 -27.49
N ASP A 600 6.24 -0.34 -27.57
CA ASP A 600 7.45 0.37 -27.14
C ASP A 600 7.64 0.37 -25.61
N ALA A 601 8.63 1.11 -25.11
CA ALA A 601 8.99 1.13 -23.69
C ALA A 601 7.92 1.76 -22.77
N VAL A 602 6.98 2.52 -23.32
CA VAL A 602 5.81 3.09 -22.59
C VAL A 602 4.49 2.41 -22.98
N GLY A 603 4.58 1.39 -23.84
CA GLY A 603 3.48 0.53 -24.25
C GLY A 603 2.65 1.06 -25.44
N LYS A 604 3.14 2.03 -26.22
CA LYS A 604 2.49 2.46 -27.48
C LYS A 604 2.80 1.47 -28.60
N TRP A 605 1.85 1.33 -29.53
CA TRP A 605 2.01 0.44 -30.68
C TRP A 605 3.01 1.01 -31.68
N ARG A 606 3.82 0.12 -32.28
CA ARG A 606 4.77 0.41 -33.36
C ARG A 606 4.92 -0.81 -34.28
N ASP A 607 5.19 -0.54 -35.55
CA ASP A 607 5.44 -1.58 -36.57
C ASP A 607 6.94 -1.74 -36.90
N ALA A 608 7.75 -0.75 -36.51
CA ALA A 608 9.19 -0.72 -36.71
C ALA A 608 9.94 -0.19 -35.48
N ASP A 609 11.19 -0.61 -35.33
CA ASP A 609 12.16 -0.12 -34.36
C ASP A 609 13.46 0.26 -35.06
N SER A 610 13.96 1.48 -34.86
CA SER A 610 15.24 1.92 -35.43
C SER A 610 15.35 1.67 -36.95
N GLY A 611 14.23 1.87 -37.67
CA GLY A 611 14.13 1.67 -39.12
C GLY A 611 13.92 0.22 -39.57
N GLN A 612 13.89 -0.76 -38.66
CA GLN A 612 13.65 -2.17 -38.99
C GLN A 612 12.24 -2.60 -38.60
N LYS A 613 11.59 -3.39 -39.47
CA LYS A 613 10.29 -4.00 -39.16
C LYS A 613 10.40 -4.92 -37.94
N ILE A 614 9.42 -4.87 -37.05
CA ILE A 614 9.39 -5.72 -35.86
C ILE A 614 9.04 -7.17 -36.25
N ASP A 615 9.91 -8.09 -35.87
CA ASP A 615 9.61 -9.53 -35.83
C ASP A 615 9.10 -9.88 -34.42
N SER A 616 7.79 -10.08 -34.29
CA SER A 616 7.12 -10.49 -33.05
C SER A 616 6.80 -11.99 -32.98
N LYS A 617 7.43 -12.81 -33.84
CA LYS A 617 7.26 -14.28 -33.80
C LYS A 617 8.00 -14.90 -32.62
N GLY A 618 7.28 -15.63 -31.78
CA GLY A 618 7.81 -16.47 -30.70
C GLY A 618 7.82 -17.95 -31.10
N VAL A 619 8.86 -18.67 -30.69
CA VAL A 619 8.94 -20.14 -30.83
C VAL A 619 9.36 -20.73 -29.50
N LEU A 620 8.52 -21.60 -28.94
CA LEU A 620 8.77 -22.29 -27.68
C LEU A 620 9.72 -23.48 -27.86
N PRO A 621 10.34 -23.98 -26.78
CA PRO A 621 11.23 -25.16 -26.83
C PRO A 621 10.59 -26.45 -27.35
N ASP A 622 9.26 -26.55 -27.32
CA ASP A 622 8.49 -27.68 -27.86
C ASP A 622 8.15 -27.52 -29.36
N GLY A 623 8.63 -26.46 -30.01
CA GLY A 623 8.39 -26.15 -31.42
C GLY A 623 7.12 -25.36 -31.68
N LYS A 624 6.26 -25.13 -30.68
CA LYS A 624 5.05 -24.32 -30.86
C LYS A 624 5.43 -22.88 -31.20
N SER A 625 4.84 -22.36 -32.26
CA SER A 625 5.04 -20.97 -32.69
C SER A 625 3.78 -20.13 -32.51
N PHE A 626 3.97 -18.85 -32.25
CA PHE A 626 2.92 -17.86 -32.08
C PHE A 626 3.46 -16.48 -32.49
N GLU A 627 2.58 -15.53 -32.79
CA GLU A 627 2.98 -14.21 -33.28
C GLU A 627 2.17 -13.11 -32.60
N GLY A 628 2.88 -12.06 -32.19
CA GLY A 628 2.27 -10.89 -31.56
C GLY A 628 1.55 -11.19 -30.24
N VAL A 629 0.91 -10.14 -29.71
CA VAL A 629 0.12 -10.23 -28.48
C VAL A 629 -1.10 -11.14 -28.61
N ARG A 630 -1.72 -11.21 -29.80
CA ARG A 630 -2.85 -12.11 -30.08
C ARG A 630 -2.43 -13.57 -29.96
N GLY A 631 -1.33 -13.96 -30.62
CA GLY A 631 -0.80 -15.31 -30.52
C GLY A 631 -0.40 -15.66 -29.09
N LEU A 632 0.16 -14.70 -28.35
CA LEU A 632 0.50 -14.88 -26.94
C LEU A 632 -0.74 -15.10 -26.06
N ARG A 633 -1.85 -14.36 -26.27
CA ARG A 633 -3.12 -14.63 -25.57
C ARG A 633 -3.60 -16.06 -25.83
N GLY A 634 -3.58 -16.49 -27.10
CA GLY A 634 -3.92 -17.87 -27.48
C GLY A 634 -3.04 -18.90 -26.76
N LEU A 635 -1.73 -18.65 -26.68
CA LEU A 635 -0.81 -19.52 -25.94
C LEU A 635 -1.16 -19.63 -24.44
N ILE A 636 -1.53 -18.52 -23.80
CA ILE A 636 -1.94 -18.54 -22.38
C ILE A 636 -3.27 -19.27 -22.21
N LEU A 637 -4.22 -19.13 -23.14
CA LEU A 637 -5.49 -19.85 -23.10
C LEU A 637 -5.32 -21.37 -23.25
N ASP A 638 -4.38 -21.81 -24.07
CA ASP A 638 -4.00 -23.22 -24.15
C ASP A 638 -3.42 -23.74 -22.84
N ARG A 639 -2.92 -22.84 -21.99
CA ARG A 639 -2.35 -23.10 -20.65
C ARG A 639 -3.23 -22.54 -19.52
N LYS A 640 -4.54 -22.41 -19.75
CA LYS A 640 -5.50 -21.83 -18.80
C LYS A 640 -5.44 -22.40 -17.39
N ASP A 641 -5.20 -23.71 -17.24
CA ASP A 641 -5.09 -24.35 -15.92
C ASP A 641 -3.90 -23.80 -15.12
N GLU A 642 -2.78 -23.53 -15.79
CA GLU A 642 -1.60 -22.92 -15.16
C GLU A 642 -1.87 -21.46 -14.78
N PHE A 643 -2.66 -20.74 -15.58
CA PHE A 643 -3.09 -19.39 -15.26
C PHE A 643 -4.01 -19.35 -14.04
N ILE A 644 -5.05 -20.19 -14.00
CA ILE A 644 -5.96 -20.28 -12.85
C ILE A 644 -5.22 -20.71 -11.58
N HIS A 645 -4.32 -21.69 -11.70
CA HIS A 645 -3.47 -22.11 -10.59
C HIS A 645 -2.59 -20.96 -10.09
N CYS A 646 -1.91 -20.23 -10.98
CA CYS A 646 -1.04 -19.13 -10.60
C CYS A 646 -1.82 -17.97 -9.97
N LEU A 647 -2.96 -17.58 -10.54
CA LEU A 647 -3.82 -16.55 -9.97
C LEU A 647 -4.29 -16.93 -8.56
N THR A 648 -4.71 -18.18 -8.37
CA THR A 648 -5.12 -18.70 -7.06
C THR A 648 -3.96 -18.74 -6.08
N GLU A 649 -2.76 -19.11 -6.54
CA GLU A 649 -1.53 -19.09 -5.72
C GLU A 649 -1.24 -17.68 -5.18
N LYS A 650 -1.36 -16.66 -6.05
CA LYS A 650 -1.19 -15.26 -5.66
C LYS A 650 -2.28 -14.80 -4.70
N LEU A 651 -3.54 -15.15 -4.95
CA LEU A 651 -4.67 -14.83 -4.08
C LEU A 651 -4.51 -15.45 -2.69
N LEU A 652 -4.18 -16.74 -2.62
CA LEU A 652 -4.02 -17.45 -1.36
C LEU A 652 -2.84 -16.90 -0.56
N THR A 653 -1.71 -16.61 -1.22
CA THR A 653 -0.55 -15.97 -0.59
C THR A 653 -0.93 -14.64 0.06
N PHE A 654 -1.64 -13.78 -0.68
CA PHE A 654 -2.08 -12.48 -0.20
C PHE A 654 -3.13 -12.60 0.93
N ALA A 655 -4.08 -13.52 0.79
CA ALA A 655 -5.15 -13.74 1.78
C ALA A 655 -4.63 -14.29 3.11
N LEU A 656 -3.61 -15.15 3.07
CA LEU A 656 -3.00 -15.74 4.27
C LEU A 656 -1.91 -14.85 4.88
N GLY A 657 -1.33 -13.92 4.11
CA GLY A 657 -0.21 -13.09 4.56
C GLY A 657 1.07 -13.90 4.84
N ARG A 658 1.27 -15.03 4.15
CA ARG A 658 2.45 -15.90 4.26
C ARG A 658 2.77 -16.58 2.93
N GLY A 659 3.99 -17.09 2.80
CA GLY A 659 4.33 -18.02 1.72
C GLY A 659 3.53 -19.31 1.81
N LEU A 660 3.32 -19.99 0.67
CA LEU A 660 2.60 -21.25 0.64
C LEU A 660 3.48 -22.44 1.04
N ASN A 661 2.87 -23.36 1.76
CA ASN A 661 3.42 -24.65 2.15
C ASN A 661 2.97 -25.74 1.16
N PRO A 662 3.62 -26.91 1.15
CA PRO A 662 3.24 -27.99 0.24
C PRO A 662 1.78 -28.46 0.32
N THR A 663 1.16 -28.35 1.49
CA THR A 663 -0.23 -28.73 1.74
C THR A 663 -1.24 -27.76 1.10
N ASP A 664 -0.85 -26.51 0.85
CA ASP A 664 -1.71 -25.50 0.23
C ASP A 664 -2.02 -25.82 -1.24
N ALA A 665 -1.25 -26.72 -1.89
CA ALA A 665 -1.45 -27.13 -3.28
C ALA A 665 -2.87 -27.69 -3.54
N CYS A 666 -3.49 -28.30 -2.54
CA CYS A 666 -4.87 -28.78 -2.64
C CYS A 666 -5.89 -27.67 -2.93
N VAL A 667 -5.66 -26.47 -2.40
CA VAL A 667 -6.52 -25.31 -2.66
C VAL A 667 -6.40 -24.88 -4.13
N LEU A 668 -5.18 -24.95 -4.67
CA LEU A 668 -4.89 -24.58 -6.06
C LEU A 668 -5.52 -25.59 -7.04
N ASP A 669 -5.41 -26.89 -6.73
CA ASP A 669 -6.05 -27.95 -7.51
C ASP A 669 -7.58 -27.82 -7.51
N ALA A 670 -8.18 -27.46 -6.36
CA ALA A 670 -9.62 -27.24 -6.24
C ALA A 670 -10.10 -26.07 -7.10
N ALA A 671 -9.31 -25.00 -7.21
CA ALA A 671 -9.60 -23.89 -8.10
C ALA A 671 -9.55 -24.30 -9.58
N VAL A 672 -8.54 -25.06 -9.99
CA VAL A 672 -8.43 -25.56 -11.39
C VAL A 672 -9.61 -26.47 -11.75
N LYS A 673 -10.06 -27.32 -10.81
CA LYS A 673 -11.22 -28.21 -11.00
C LYS A 673 -12.54 -27.49 -11.26
N LYS A 674 -12.65 -26.18 -10.96
CA LYS A 674 -13.82 -25.35 -11.34
C LYS A 674 -13.94 -25.15 -12.85
N GLY A 675 -12.87 -25.40 -13.61
CA GLY A 675 -12.88 -25.36 -15.07
C GLY A 675 -12.72 -23.96 -15.67
N PRO A 676 -12.81 -23.83 -17.01
CA PRO A 676 -12.47 -22.61 -17.73
C PRO A 676 -13.40 -21.42 -17.47
N SER A 677 -14.64 -21.68 -17.05
CA SER A 677 -15.64 -20.65 -16.76
C SER A 677 -15.58 -20.13 -15.32
N VAL A 678 -14.58 -20.56 -14.53
CA VAL A 678 -14.41 -20.14 -13.15
C VAL A 678 -14.37 -18.61 -13.05
N THR A 679 -15.22 -18.06 -12.21
CA THR A 679 -15.27 -16.61 -11.96
C THR A 679 -14.25 -16.22 -10.91
N PHE A 680 -13.93 -14.93 -10.82
CA PHE A 680 -13.06 -14.46 -9.75
C PHE A 680 -13.66 -14.70 -8.36
N SER A 681 -14.99 -14.57 -8.20
CA SER A 681 -15.68 -14.86 -6.94
C SER A 681 -15.58 -16.34 -6.55
N ASP A 682 -15.59 -17.26 -7.54
CA ASP A 682 -15.37 -18.69 -7.27
C ASP A 682 -13.97 -18.94 -6.71
N LEU A 683 -12.94 -18.26 -7.26
CA LEU A 683 -11.56 -18.37 -6.77
C LEU A 683 -11.43 -17.83 -5.34
N ILE A 684 -12.05 -16.68 -5.05
CA ILE A 684 -12.12 -16.15 -3.67
C ILE A 684 -12.80 -17.16 -2.76
N THR A 685 -13.92 -17.73 -3.18
CA THR A 685 -14.67 -18.71 -2.39
C THR A 685 -13.80 -19.92 -2.05
N VAL A 686 -13.09 -20.48 -3.03
CA VAL A 686 -12.14 -21.59 -2.83
C VAL A 686 -11.07 -21.22 -1.79
N VAL A 687 -10.55 -19.98 -1.83
CA VAL A 687 -9.55 -19.50 -0.85
C VAL A 687 -10.15 -19.39 0.55
N VAL A 688 -11.28 -18.70 0.72
CA VAL A 688 -11.80 -18.35 2.06
C VAL A 688 -12.44 -19.52 2.78
N THR A 689 -12.90 -20.55 2.07
CA THR A 689 -13.41 -21.80 2.67
C THR A 689 -12.34 -22.87 2.83
N SER A 690 -11.08 -22.57 2.46
CA SER A 690 -9.99 -23.52 2.57
C SER A 690 -9.55 -23.73 4.01
N GLU A 691 -8.97 -24.90 4.29
CA GLU A 691 -8.43 -25.18 5.62
C GLU A 691 -7.28 -24.24 6.02
N PRO A 692 -6.31 -23.88 5.15
CA PRO A 692 -5.30 -22.87 5.47
C PRO A 692 -5.87 -21.50 5.85
N PHE A 693 -7.05 -21.14 5.33
CA PHE A 693 -7.72 -19.89 5.64
C PHE A 693 -8.52 -19.94 6.94
N THR A 694 -9.12 -21.09 7.27
CA THR A 694 -10.01 -21.25 8.43
C THR A 694 -9.35 -21.91 9.64
N SER A 695 -8.14 -22.42 9.49
CA SER A 695 -7.36 -23.10 10.50
C SER A 695 -5.90 -22.64 10.46
N ARG A 696 -5.14 -23.01 11.50
CA ARG A 696 -3.69 -22.81 11.56
C ARG A 696 -3.01 -23.89 12.40
N SER A 697 -1.72 -24.07 12.19
CA SER A 697 -0.89 -24.97 12.98
C SER A 697 -0.47 -24.33 14.30
N ILE A 698 -0.53 -25.14 15.35
CA ILE A 698 -0.15 -24.81 16.73
C ILE A 698 1.35 -25.07 16.89
N LYS A 699 2.00 -24.40 17.84
CA LYS A 699 3.38 -24.67 18.23
C LYS A 699 3.51 -25.76 19.29
#